data_AF-A0A5C4V485-F1
#
_entry.id   AF-A0A5C4V485-F1
#
_cell.length_a   1.000
_cell.length_b   1.000
_cell.length_c   1.000
_cell.angle_alpha   90.00
_cell.angle_beta   90.00
_cell.angle_gamma   90.00
#
_symmetry.space_group_name_H-M   'P 1'
#
loop_
_entity.id
_entity.type
_entity.pdbx_description
1 polymer ?
#
loop_
_entity_poly.entity_id
_entity_poly.type
_entity_poly.pdbx_seq_one_letter_code
_entity_poly.pdbx_strand_id
1 'polypeptide(L)'
;MSVNNLFGVRVLSIDRERCRVRLRVLVTRYEDLLDEDGDALLPDDPSFFFRVLVEAADDTIGFRYGPLTDLVTHGEYFDADWIDRHTHRFVTAVERVAAHNLEVDPEEFEEYSGECEDGAWPDEELLVQGDFDIRVTDPRWLEPLRVGDCWDTGNFASDAVPSTGEDIEPWYARQAERGSAHGHFLLGWLREERGDTAGAAERYAQAADLADPATEGKALLALGDLRAREGAYEAACASYERAEHSAPHPHYGDRYRSRAAVRRGVLLRGLGRETEADAEFGWALATEFAQRDEGLAAEIRRSTGTESPAAHAHRLAGDGDLTGARALLEEHYGEPARALAGPLLAENFPEAEALLLAITEDRDLDAAATLLVALSLAWADEWRRRRAVTATLRLAMLTGRPAEGYRAAVAGTGGPATLGARRVGRKLLELLEQDGSASAVLVMATAAECWDPSAAARGFLTVGTRSRERGDLAEAVEWLERAASADTADEETRALSSLGLGLALRDLGEPERAAEALRQAVDRCGAQHRLGRQAVAATGALAVLAHARGDRTEAFADWGRAVVRLSRWEGGSGTARALHTLLRVLKEHGAPEEAVHALNAALEAEGMSFARRVEASSKPHFQAVFRYGEFLHDGDESELGLTLLRTAAEGTGQWAARAALALATQAEREGDQDAAREWRRRAKNSGDSGMALTAVLQLGAAAKEERDLPALLEHFGRTAASDHEQAPLFAAHIGELCYWLGRRDEAVDWYRRTLAASEDAELVGEAGYRVGEILVERGEREAALPLLRRAERSGFEPFAGQARELLGR
;
A
#
# COMPACT_ATOMS: atom_id res chain seq x y z
N MET A 1 -2.61 11.94 15.83
CA MET A 1 -1.21 12.34 15.63
C MET A 1 -0.55 11.23 14.84
N SER A 2 -0.04 11.52 13.64
CA SER A 2 0.82 10.57 12.93
C SER A 2 2.15 10.58 13.66
N VAL A 3 2.47 9.53 14.40
CA VAL A 3 3.78 9.37 15.04
C VAL A 3 4.77 9.07 13.92
N ASN A 4 5.83 9.86 13.81
CA ASN A 4 6.91 9.62 12.86
C ASN A 4 7.78 8.47 13.39
N ASN A 5 8.14 7.51 12.54
CA ASN A 5 9.04 6.41 12.87
C ASN A 5 10.49 6.90 12.89
N LEU A 6 11.12 6.92 14.07
CA LEU A 6 12.46 7.47 14.29
C LEU A 6 13.54 6.39 14.18
N PHE A 7 13.26 5.20 14.74
CA PHE A 7 14.20 4.09 14.79
C PHE A 7 13.59 2.81 14.20
N GLY A 8 14.45 1.96 13.64
CA GLY A 8 14.16 0.56 13.38
C GLY A 8 14.75 -0.32 14.47
N VAL A 9 14.06 -1.40 14.85
CA VAL A 9 14.55 -2.39 15.82
C VAL A 9 14.58 -3.76 15.18
N ARG A 10 15.67 -4.51 15.35
CA ARG A 10 15.79 -5.92 14.93
C ARG A 10 16.25 -6.82 16.07
N VAL A 11 15.60 -7.96 16.27
CA VAL A 11 16.02 -8.97 17.27
C VAL A 11 17.09 -9.89 16.70
N LEU A 12 18.29 -9.87 17.28
CA LEU A 12 19.43 -10.70 16.81
C LEU A 12 19.52 -12.05 17.54
N SER A 13 19.23 -12.09 18.84
CA SER A 13 19.25 -13.32 19.63
C SER A 13 18.43 -13.20 20.91
N ILE A 14 17.89 -14.31 21.40
CA ILE A 14 17.13 -14.36 22.66
C ILE A 14 17.69 -15.50 23.52
N ASP A 15 18.03 -15.19 24.76
CA ASP A 15 18.49 -16.11 25.78
C ASP A 15 17.53 -16.01 26.98
N ARG A 16 16.51 -16.88 26.99
CA ARG A 16 15.45 -16.85 28.01
C ARG A 16 15.96 -17.28 29.39
N GLU A 17 16.92 -18.20 29.45
CA GLU A 17 17.51 -18.64 30.72
C GLU A 17 18.27 -17.49 31.42
N ARG A 18 18.92 -16.63 30.64
CA ARG A 18 19.64 -15.46 31.15
C ARG A 18 18.82 -14.17 31.14
N CYS A 19 17.53 -14.25 30.80
CA CYS A 19 16.64 -13.09 30.68
C CYS A 19 17.26 -11.99 29.80
N ARG A 20 17.87 -12.36 28.68
CA ARG A 20 18.61 -11.45 27.82
C ARG A 20 18.12 -11.51 26.38
N VAL A 21 17.99 -10.35 25.75
CA VAL A 21 17.78 -10.22 24.31
C VAL A 21 18.86 -9.31 23.72
N ARG A 22 19.34 -9.66 22.52
CA ARG A 22 20.19 -8.78 21.72
C ARG A 22 19.34 -8.10 20.66
N LEU A 23 19.33 -6.78 20.66
CA LEU A 23 18.63 -5.95 19.70
C LEU A 23 19.62 -5.15 18.87
N ARG A 24 19.29 -4.92 17.60
CA ARG A 24 19.95 -3.99 16.71
C ARG A 24 19.04 -2.79 16.52
N VAL A 25 19.58 -1.59 16.67
CA VAL A 25 18.86 -0.33 16.47
C VAL A 25 19.38 0.33 15.20
N LEU A 26 18.45 0.76 14.36
CA LEU A 26 18.67 1.43 13.09
C LEU A 26 18.03 2.81 13.13
N VAL A 27 18.53 3.74 12.32
CA VAL A 27 17.90 5.05 12.14
C VAL A 27 17.06 5.04 10.86
N THR A 28 15.78 5.38 10.98
CA THR A 28 14.85 5.42 9.85
C THR A 28 14.52 6.83 9.39
N ARG A 29 14.73 7.84 10.26
CA ARG A 29 14.61 9.26 9.92
C ARG A 29 15.65 10.09 10.67
N TYR A 30 16.49 10.82 9.93
CA TYR A 30 17.64 11.52 10.49
C TYR A 30 17.35 12.97 10.92
N GLU A 31 16.44 13.68 10.25
CA GLU A 31 16.15 15.11 10.49
C GLU A 31 15.65 15.43 11.92
N ASP A 32 15.09 14.43 12.61
CA ASP A 32 14.46 14.57 13.94
C ASP A 32 15.37 14.10 15.11
N LEU A 33 16.63 13.67 14.85
CA LEU A 33 17.49 12.93 15.81
C LEU A 33 18.73 13.67 16.34
N LEU A 34 19.00 14.90 15.89
CA LEU A 34 20.16 15.68 16.30
C LEU A 34 19.85 16.47 17.58
N ASP A 35 20.75 16.44 18.55
CA ASP A 35 20.71 17.37 19.68
C ASP A 35 21.18 18.78 19.26
N GLU A 36 21.16 19.75 20.19
CA GLU A 36 21.57 21.14 19.92
C GLU A 36 23.04 21.26 19.46
N ASP A 37 23.87 20.23 19.70
CA ASP A 37 25.29 20.16 19.35
C ASP A 37 25.57 19.36 18.06
N GLY A 38 24.54 18.71 17.48
CA GLY A 38 24.64 17.96 16.23
C GLY A 38 25.12 16.52 16.40
N ASP A 39 25.08 15.96 17.61
CA ASP A 39 25.43 14.58 17.89
C ASP A 39 24.20 13.65 17.73
N ALA A 40 24.42 12.46 17.17
CA ALA A 40 23.37 11.44 17.00
C ALA A 40 22.96 10.86 18.36
N LEU A 41 21.71 11.10 18.79
CA LEU A 41 21.14 10.55 20.02
C LEU A 41 20.82 9.06 19.84
N LEU A 42 21.81 8.19 20.04
CA LEU A 42 21.51 6.77 20.22
C LEU A 42 20.75 6.57 21.53
N PRO A 43 19.65 5.79 21.52
CA PRO A 43 18.87 5.57 22.72
C PRO A 43 19.64 4.61 23.64
N ASP A 44 20.45 5.17 24.53
CA ASP A 44 21.25 4.42 25.51
C ASP A 44 20.50 4.22 26.84
N ASP A 45 19.36 4.91 27.03
CA ASP A 45 18.56 4.81 28.26
C ASP A 45 17.66 3.55 28.27
N PRO A 46 17.55 2.84 29.42
CA PRO A 46 16.65 1.70 29.57
C PRO A 46 15.18 1.97 29.22
N SER A 47 14.69 3.21 29.31
CA SER A 47 13.29 3.55 29.05
C SER A 47 12.91 3.29 27.59
N PHE A 48 13.82 3.55 26.65
CA PHE A 48 13.62 3.25 25.24
C PHE A 48 13.38 1.76 25.04
N PHE A 49 14.27 0.92 25.58
CA PHE A 49 14.17 -0.53 25.44
C PHE A 49 12.97 -1.12 26.16
N PHE A 50 12.54 -0.53 27.27
CA PHE A 50 11.28 -0.91 27.90
C PHE A 50 10.07 -0.61 27.00
N ARG A 51 10.01 0.58 26.37
CA ARG A 51 8.94 0.92 25.41
C ARG A 51 8.94 -0.04 24.21
N VAL A 52 10.12 -0.35 23.67
CA VAL A 52 10.30 -1.36 22.61
C VAL A 52 9.75 -2.73 23.01
N LEU A 53 9.97 -3.17 24.26
CA LEU A 53 9.39 -4.42 24.77
C LEU A 53 7.87 -4.35 24.95
N VAL A 54 7.32 -3.20 25.34
CA VAL A 54 5.86 -3.00 25.43
C VAL A 54 5.25 -3.00 24.04
N GLU A 55 5.85 -2.32 23.05
CA GLU A 55 5.41 -2.35 21.66
C GLU A 55 5.37 -3.77 21.10
N ALA A 56 6.42 -4.54 21.36
CA ALA A 56 6.50 -5.94 20.99
C ALA A 56 5.36 -6.78 21.56
N ALA A 57 4.82 -6.38 22.72
CA ALA A 57 3.70 -7.02 23.37
C ALA A 57 2.33 -6.47 22.93
N ASP A 58 2.23 -5.26 22.34
CA ASP A 58 0.97 -4.50 22.20
C ASP A 58 0.21 -4.73 20.89
N ASP A 59 0.92 -5.00 19.77
CA ASP A 59 0.41 -5.45 18.44
C ASP A 59 1.41 -5.10 17.31
N THR A 60 2.44 -4.29 17.59
CA THR A 60 3.32 -3.72 16.54
C THR A 60 4.10 -4.78 15.73
N ILE A 61 4.35 -5.97 16.30
CA ILE A 61 5.11 -7.06 15.67
C ILE A 61 4.20 -8.26 15.31
N GLY A 62 3.04 -7.98 14.73
CA GLY A 62 2.17 -9.00 14.12
C GLY A 62 1.28 -9.75 15.11
N PHE A 63 0.49 -9.03 15.91
CA PHE A 63 -0.57 -9.59 16.77
C PHE A 63 -0.11 -10.63 17.81
N ARG A 64 1.14 -10.58 18.26
CA ARG A 64 1.68 -11.50 19.28
C ARG A 64 1.62 -10.88 20.67
N TYR A 65 0.40 -10.77 21.18
CA TYR A 65 0.17 -10.12 22.46
C TYR A 65 0.95 -10.74 23.62
N GLY A 66 1.69 -9.90 24.36
CA GLY A 66 2.53 -10.30 25.49
C GLY A 66 1.95 -9.92 26.86
N PRO A 67 2.51 -10.46 27.95
CA PRO A 67 2.05 -10.17 29.31
C PRO A 67 2.32 -8.72 29.76
N LEU A 68 3.25 -8.00 29.11
CA LEU A 68 3.52 -6.58 29.43
C LEU A 68 2.30 -5.68 29.20
N THR A 69 1.46 -5.95 28.20
CA THR A 69 0.24 -5.15 27.95
C THR A 69 -0.82 -5.33 29.03
N ASP A 70 -0.74 -6.43 29.78
CA ASP A 70 -1.68 -6.70 30.85
C ASP A 70 -1.31 -5.88 32.10
N LEU A 71 -0.01 -5.57 32.25
CA LEU A 71 0.57 -4.73 33.31
C LEU A 71 0.50 -3.24 33.03
N VAL A 72 0.91 -2.83 31.84
CA VAL A 72 1.10 -1.43 31.49
C VAL A 72 -0.15 -0.98 30.76
N THR A 73 -0.91 -0.07 31.38
CA THR A 73 -2.06 0.51 30.70
C THR A 73 -1.61 1.42 29.56
N HIS A 74 -2.48 1.59 28.55
CA HIS A 74 -2.22 2.52 27.45
C HIS A 74 -1.95 3.95 27.97
N GLY A 75 -2.61 4.36 29.05
CA GLY A 75 -2.34 5.65 29.71
C GLY A 75 -0.95 5.74 30.34
N GLU A 76 -0.50 4.68 31.02
CA GLU A 76 0.84 4.62 31.63
C GLU A 76 1.95 4.56 30.57
N TYR A 77 1.71 3.90 29.43
CA TYR A 77 2.66 3.84 28.32
C TYR A 77 2.99 5.24 27.75
N PHE A 78 1.98 6.11 27.65
CA PHE A 78 2.16 7.49 27.17
C PHE A 78 2.55 8.49 28.27
N ASP A 79 2.61 8.09 29.53
CA ASP A 79 3.08 8.92 30.64
C ASP A 79 4.60 8.76 30.81
N ALA A 80 5.37 9.73 30.31
CA ALA A 80 6.83 9.71 30.38
C ALA A 80 7.35 9.60 31.81
N ASP A 81 6.76 10.34 32.77
CA ASP A 81 7.20 10.27 34.16
C ASP A 81 6.92 8.89 34.76
N TRP A 82 5.82 8.24 34.36
CA TRP A 82 5.53 6.89 34.80
C TRP A 82 6.58 5.92 34.26
N ILE A 83 6.84 5.96 32.95
CA ILE A 83 7.85 5.13 32.29
C ILE A 83 9.22 5.30 32.99
N ASP A 84 9.66 6.53 33.19
CA ASP A 84 10.94 6.83 33.81
C ASP A 84 11.04 6.25 35.22
N ARG A 85 9.97 6.37 36.01
CA ARG A 85 9.91 5.83 37.37
C ARG A 85 9.83 4.30 37.43
N HIS A 86 9.37 3.62 36.37
CA HIS A 86 8.97 2.20 36.43
C HIS A 86 9.80 1.27 35.54
N THR A 87 10.59 1.81 34.61
CA THR A 87 11.45 1.07 33.68
C THR A 87 12.33 0.03 34.36
N HIS A 88 12.94 0.37 35.49
CA HIS A 88 13.86 -0.49 36.24
C HIS A 88 13.26 -1.83 36.69
N ARG A 89 11.93 -1.98 36.64
CA ARG A 89 11.23 -3.21 37.00
C ARG A 89 11.09 -4.20 35.87
N PHE A 90 11.32 -3.75 34.65
CA PHE A 90 11.21 -4.56 33.44
C PHE A 90 12.58 -4.76 32.82
N VAL A 91 13.38 -3.70 32.80
CA VAL A 91 14.75 -3.69 32.27
C VAL A 91 15.72 -3.46 33.42
N THR A 92 16.63 -4.41 33.61
CA THR A 92 17.66 -4.38 34.67
C THR A 92 18.97 -3.78 34.20
N ALA A 93 19.31 -3.95 32.92
CA ALA A 93 20.53 -3.43 32.33
C ALA A 93 20.41 -3.32 30.82
N VAL A 94 21.10 -2.34 30.27
CA VAL A 94 21.30 -2.11 28.84
C VAL A 94 22.79 -1.95 28.62
N GLU A 95 23.35 -2.72 27.69
CA GLU A 95 24.77 -2.65 27.32
C GLU A 95 24.88 -2.52 25.81
N ARG A 96 25.47 -1.42 25.32
CA ARG A 96 25.82 -1.29 23.90
C ARG A 96 27.05 -2.14 23.60
N VAL A 97 26.86 -3.19 22.81
CA VAL A 97 27.88 -4.19 22.47
C VAL A 97 28.66 -3.78 21.21
N ALA A 98 28.02 -3.08 20.29
CA ALA A 98 28.65 -2.55 19.09
C ALA A 98 28.00 -1.22 18.68
N ALA A 99 28.78 -0.38 17.99
CA ALA A 99 28.33 0.85 17.37
C ALA A 99 28.75 0.83 15.89
N HIS A 100 27.88 1.36 15.03
CA HIS A 100 27.97 1.33 13.57
C HIS A 100 27.51 2.68 13.02
N ASN A 101 28.07 3.10 11.88
CA ASN A 101 27.62 4.25 11.07
C ASN A 101 27.12 5.49 11.85
N LEU A 102 27.86 5.91 12.89
CA LEU A 102 27.47 6.98 13.81
C LEU A 102 27.44 8.38 13.16
N GLU A 103 28.20 8.56 12.08
CA GLU A 103 28.18 9.76 11.26
C GLU A 103 27.31 9.48 10.03
N VAL A 104 26.19 10.20 9.91
CA VAL A 104 25.26 10.10 8.79
C VAL A 104 25.23 11.45 8.07
N ASP A 105 25.56 11.44 6.77
CA ASP A 105 25.39 12.61 5.92
C ASP A 105 23.89 12.77 5.58
N PRO A 106 23.22 13.89 5.93
CA PRO A 106 21.82 14.11 5.61
C PRO A 106 21.49 14.02 4.12
N GLU A 107 22.39 14.46 3.23
CA GLU A 107 22.17 14.45 1.79
C GLU A 107 22.24 13.01 1.22
N GLU A 108 23.16 12.18 1.73
CA GLU A 108 23.24 10.76 1.33
C GLU A 108 22.14 9.91 1.99
N PHE A 109 21.71 10.25 3.20
CA PHE A 109 20.68 9.50 3.95
C PHE A 109 19.34 9.44 3.22
N GLU A 110 18.93 10.50 2.52
CA GLU A 110 17.70 10.47 1.72
C GLU A 110 17.73 9.41 0.60
N GLU A 111 18.92 9.02 0.13
CA GLU A 111 19.07 8.05 -0.98
C GLU A 111 18.89 6.59 -0.54
N TYR A 112 19.21 6.27 0.72
CA TYR A 112 19.18 4.88 1.24
C TYR A 112 18.25 4.68 2.46
N SER A 113 17.63 5.73 2.99
CA SER A 113 16.66 5.62 4.08
C SER A 113 15.28 5.17 3.59
N GLY A 114 14.56 4.47 4.45
CA GLY A 114 13.20 4.00 4.19
C GLY A 114 12.57 3.37 5.41
N GLU A 115 11.25 3.18 5.36
CA GLU A 115 10.52 2.42 6.37
C GLU A 115 10.73 0.92 6.15
N CYS A 116 10.48 0.12 7.18
CA CYS A 116 10.65 -1.31 7.08
C CYS A 116 9.55 -1.93 6.20
N GLU A 117 9.93 -2.43 5.02
CA GLU A 117 9.04 -3.09 4.08
C GLU A 117 9.37 -4.59 3.99
N ASP A 118 8.35 -5.44 4.19
CA ASP A 118 8.46 -6.89 4.06
C ASP A 118 9.62 -7.55 4.85
N GLY A 119 9.94 -7.01 6.04
CA GLY A 119 10.96 -7.58 6.93
C GLY A 119 12.37 -7.02 6.77
N ALA A 120 12.53 -5.99 5.95
CA ALA A 120 13.83 -5.38 5.66
C ALA A 120 13.72 -3.87 5.45
N TRP A 121 14.80 -3.17 5.77
CA TRP A 121 15.00 -1.80 5.34
C TRP A 121 15.83 -1.75 4.04
N PRO A 122 15.67 -0.72 3.20
CA PRO A 122 16.62 -0.41 2.13
C PRO A 122 18.02 -0.24 2.74
N ASP A 123 19.02 -0.87 2.12
CA ASP A 123 20.44 -0.84 2.54
C ASP A 123 20.65 -0.89 4.06
N GLU A 124 19.97 -1.85 4.72
CA GLU A 124 19.92 -1.99 6.18
C GLU A 124 21.27 -1.82 6.88
N GLU A 125 22.35 -2.33 6.27
CA GLU A 125 23.71 -2.25 6.80
C GLU A 125 24.21 -0.80 6.98
N LEU A 126 23.74 0.15 6.18
CA LEU A 126 24.04 1.58 6.29
C LEU A 126 23.22 2.26 7.40
N LEU A 127 22.00 1.77 7.66
CA LEU A 127 21.09 2.34 8.67
C LEU A 127 21.42 1.89 10.11
N VAL A 128 22.19 0.81 10.27
CA VAL A 128 22.56 0.28 11.60
C VAL A 128 23.36 1.31 12.39
N GLN A 129 22.93 1.59 13.61
CA GLN A 129 23.65 2.46 14.53
C GLN A 129 24.29 1.71 15.71
N GLY A 130 23.66 0.64 16.19
CA GLY A 130 24.23 -0.12 17.31
C GLY A 130 23.53 -1.43 17.63
N ASP A 131 24.29 -2.32 18.27
CA ASP A 131 23.79 -3.57 18.83
C ASP A 131 23.81 -3.51 20.36
N PHE A 132 22.72 -3.90 21.00
CA PHE A 132 22.49 -3.75 22.44
C PHE A 132 22.08 -5.08 23.08
N ASP A 133 22.72 -5.43 24.19
CA ASP A 133 22.30 -6.51 25.08
C ASP A 133 21.39 -5.93 26.16
N ILE A 134 20.12 -6.34 26.14
CA ILE A 134 19.10 -5.91 27.09
C ILE A 134 18.82 -7.05 28.06
N ARG A 135 18.96 -6.79 29.36
CA ARG A 135 18.60 -7.74 30.42
C ARG A 135 17.30 -7.36 31.06
N VAL A 136 16.35 -8.27 31.07
CA VAL A 136 15.03 -8.08 31.66
C VAL A 136 14.92 -8.75 33.03
N THR A 137 13.95 -8.32 33.84
CA THR A 137 13.73 -8.89 35.18
C THR A 137 13.12 -10.29 35.16
N ASP A 138 12.35 -10.62 34.12
CA ASP A 138 11.62 -11.87 33.99
C ASP A 138 11.63 -12.36 32.54
N PRO A 139 11.85 -13.66 32.29
CA PRO A 139 11.89 -14.19 30.93
C PRO A 139 10.58 -14.02 30.14
N ARG A 140 9.43 -13.83 30.83
CA ARG A 140 8.13 -13.61 30.20
C ARG A 140 8.06 -12.31 29.39
N TRP A 141 8.89 -11.32 29.72
CA TRP A 141 8.97 -10.08 28.94
C TRP A 141 9.55 -10.30 27.54
N LEU A 142 10.21 -11.44 27.31
CA LEU A 142 10.77 -11.85 26.03
C LEU A 142 9.87 -12.86 25.28
N GLU A 143 8.72 -13.24 25.84
CA GLU A 143 7.81 -14.21 25.21
C GLU A 143 7.27 -13.76 23.84
N PRO A 144 6.95 -12.48 23.60
CA PRO A 144 6.49 -12.03 22.28
C PRO A 144 7.57 -12.14 21.21
N LEU A 145 8.83 -11.93 21.60
CA LEU A 145 9.96 -11.78 20.67
C LEU A 145 10.41 -13.10 20.04
N ARG A 146 10.83 -13.04 18.79
CA ARG A 146 11.56 -14.08 18.05
C ARG A 146 12.80 -13.50 17.40
N VAL A 147 13.81 -14.35 17.22
CA VAL A 147 15.01 -13.96 16.48
C VAL A 147 14.64 -13.63 15.04
N GLY A 148 15.09 -12.47 14.57
CA GLY A 148 14.81 -11.91 13.25
C GLY A 148 13.62 -10.94 13.20
N ASP A 149 12.82 -10.83 14.27
CA ASP A 149 11.73 -9.84 14.33
C ASP A 149 12.27 -8.43 14.12
N CYS A 150 11.50 -7.61 13.39
CA CYS A 150 11.84 -6.22 13.13
C CYS A 150 10.60 -5.35 13.01
N TRP A 151 10.72 -4.07 13.35
CA TRP A 151 9.66 -3.06 13.22
C TRP A 151 10.25 -1.66 13.36
N ASP A 152 9.49 -0.67 12.90
CA ASP A 152 9.79 0.73 13.11
C ASP A 152 9.11 1.24 14.38
N THR A 153 9.79 2.11 15.12
CA THR A 153 9.32 2.71 16.36
C THR A 153 9.48 4.23 16.37
N GLY A 154 8.47 4.91 16.90
CA GLY A 154 8.51 6.36 17.16
C GLY A 154 8.93 6.69 18.60
N ASN A 155 9.36 5.70 19.38
CA ASN A 155 9.82 5.93 20.75
C ASN A 155 11.20 6.59 20.78
N PHE A 156 11.44 7.31 21.87
CA PHE A 156 12.71 7.97 22.18
C PHE A 156 13.15 7.61 23.59
N ALA A 157 14.44 7.74 23.85
CA ALA A 157 14.99 7.64 25.20
C ALA A 157 14.52 8.81 26.07
N SER A 158 14.20 8.51 27.32
CA SER A 158 13.87 9.48 28.37
C SER A 158 14.78 9.24 29.58
N ASP A 159 14.45 9.74 30.76
CA ASP A 159 15.36 9.70 31.92
C ASP A 159 14.94 8.61 32.92
N ALA A 160 15.23 7.33 32.61
CA ALA A 160 14.88 6.24 33.53
C ALA A 160 15.54 6.40 34.89
N VAL A 161 14.72 6.42 35.93
CA VAL A 161 15.19 6.50 37.31
C VAL A 161 15.71 5.12 37.75
N PRO A 162 16.95 5.01 38.25
CA PRO A 162 17.48 3.77 38.80
C PRO A 162 16.60 3.22 39.92
N SER A 163 16.54 1.89 40.05
CA SER A 163 15.71 1.27 41.10
C SER A 163 16.11 1.77 42.49
N THR A 164 15.12 2.27 43.24
CA THR A 164 15.27 2.64 44.66
C THR A 164 15.09 1.46 45.60
N GLY A 165 14.70 0.28 45.08
CA GLY A 165 14.31 -0.89 45.88
C GLY A 165 12.95 -0.75 46.59
N GLU A 166 12.16 0.28 46.26
CA GLU A 166 10.81 0.46 46.82
C GLU A 166 9.83 -0.59 46.28
N ASP A 167 9.08 -1.24 47.20
CA ASP A 167 7.98 -2.12 46.84
C ASP A 167 6.84 -1.29 46.23
N ILE A 168 6.33 -1.69 45.05
CA ILE A 168 5.16 -1.05 44.44
C ILE A 168 3.84 -1.61 44.96
N GLU A 169 3.83 -2.78 45.61
CA GLU A 169 2.61 -3.33 46.17
C GLU A 169 1.86 -2.31 47.05
N PRO A 170 2.51 -1.52 47.94
CA PRO A 170 1.85 -0.43 48.66
C PRO A 170 1.22 0.64 47.77
N TRP A 171 1.78 0.94 46.59
CA TRP A 171 1.21 1.89 45.64
C TRP A 171 -0.07 1.34 45.02
N TYR A 172 -0.02 0.12 44.47
CA TYR A 172 -1.22 -0.52 43.90
C TYR A 172 -2.26 -0.86 44.98
N ALA A 173 -1.84 -1.15 46.22
CA ALA A 173 -2.72 -1.31 47.37
C ALA A 173 -3.52 -0.03 47.61
N ARG A 174 -2.86 1.13 47.61
CA ARG A 174 -3.54 2.43 47.72
C ARG A 174 -4.48 2.71 46.53
N GLN A 175 -4.13 2.28 45.31
CA GLN A 175 -5.02 2.42 44.15
C GLN A 175 -6.24 1.50 44.28
N ALA A 176 -6.04 0.25 44.69
CA ALA A 176 -7.10 -0.72 44.93
C ALA A 176 -8.05 -0.24 46.05
N GLU A 177 -7.53 0.27 47.15
CA GLU A 177 -8.31 0.89 48.24
C GLU A 177 -9.15 2.08 47.76
N ARG A 178 -8.73 2.77 46.70
CA ARG A 178 -9.47 3.85 46.05
C ARG A 178 -10.49 3.35 45.00
N GLY A 179 -10.66 2.04 44.86
CA GLY A 179 -11.59 1.41 43.94
C GLY A 179 -11.03 1.17 42.53
N SER A 180 -9.71 1.18 42.35
CA SER A 180 -9.11 0.86 41.04
C SER A 180 -9.15 -0.65 40.75
N ALA A 181 -9.93 -1.06 39.75
CA ALA A 181 -9.95 -2.44 39.27
C ALA A 181 -8.56 -2.90 38.80
N HIS A 182 -7.86 -2.06 38.04
CA HIS A 182 -6.50 -2.33 37.60
C HIS A 182 -5.52 -2.48 38.78
N GLY A 183 -5.66 -1.65 39.82
CA GLY A 183 -4.90 -1.79 41.06
C GLY A 183 -5.13 -3.14 41.75
N HIS A 184 -6.37 -3.63 41.83
CA HIS A 184 -6.67 -4.97 42.34
C HIS A 184 -6.04 -6.07 41.47
N PHE A 185 -6.13 -5.96 40.14
CA PHE A 185 -5.53 -6.93 39.22
C PHE A 185 -4.02 -7.06 39.42
N LEU A 186 -3.32 -5.93 39.52
CA LEU A 186 -1.87 -5.91 39.69
C LEU A 186 -1.40 -6.45 41.04
N LEU A 187 -2.17 -6.19 42.10
CA LEU A 187 -1.92 -6.84 43.39
C LEU A 187 -2.10 -8.36 43.32
N GLY A 188 -3.10 -8.82 42.56
CA GLY A 188 -3.32 -10.24 42.32
C GLY A 188 -2.09 -10.88 41.67
N TRP A 189 -1.57 -10.25 40.62
CA TRP A 189 -0.38 -10.71 39.95
C TRP A 189 0.86 -10.69 40.85
N LEU A 190 1.15 -9.58 41.52
CA LEU A 190 2.31 -9.49 42.43
C LEU A 190 2.29 -10.56 43.53
N ARG A 191 1.11 -10.95 44.00
CA ARG A 191 0.93 -12.05 44.97
C ARG A 191 1.14 -13.42 44.35
N GLU A 192 0.65 -13.63 43.14
CA GLU A 192 0.86 -14.86 42.39
C GLU A 192 2.36 -15.13 42.17
N GLU A 193 3.13 -14.10 41.78
CA GLU A 193 4.60 -14.18 41.63
C GLU A 193 5.31 -14.65 42.90
N ARG A 194 4.78 -14.23 44.05
CA ARG A 194 5.31 -14.60 45.37
C ARG A 194 4.80 -15.96 45.85
N GLY A 195 3.96 -16.63 45.07
CA GLY A 195 3.37 -17.93 45.37
C GLY A 195 2.13 -17.87 46.28
N ASP A 196 1.60 -16.68 46.58
CA ASP A 196 0.34 -16.51 47.33
C ASP A 196 -0.85 -16.66 46.39
N THR A 197 -1.17 -17.90 46.01
CA THR A 197 -2.26 -18.20 45.07
C THR A 197 -3.63 -17.81 45.64
N ALA A 198 -3.87 -18.05 46.94
CA ALA A 198 -5.13 -17.69 47.58
C ALA A 198 -5.34 -16.16 47.59
N GLY A 199 -4.31 -15.40 47.97
CA GLY A 199 -4.35 -13.94 47.96
C GLY A 199 -4.42 -13.36 46.55
N ALA A 200 -3.82 -14.02 45.55
CA ALA A 200 -3.96 -13.65 44.15
C ALA A 200 -5.40 -13.84 43.65
N ALA A 201 -6.00 -15.01 43.91
CA ALA A 201 -7.36 -15.33 43.52
C ALA A 201 -8.38 -14.36 44.11
N GLU A 202 -8.22 -13.96 45.38
CA GLU A 202 -9.06 -12.95 46.04
C GLU A 202 -8.99 -11.61 45.30
N ARG A 203 -7.78 -11.17 44.94
CA ARG A 203 -7.55 -9.87 44.30
C ARG A 203 -8.05 -9.85 42.86
N TYR A 204 -7.87 -10.93 42.10
CA TYR A 204 -8.46 -11.06 40.77
C TYR A 204 -9.99 -11.08 40.81
N ALA A 205 -10.59 -11.76 41.79
CA ALA A 205 -12.04 -11.74 41.96
C ALA A 205 -12.55 -10.32 42.28
N GLN A 206 -11.90 -9.59 43.18
CA GLN A 206 -12.22 -8.19 43.49
C GLN A 206 -12.09 -7.27 42.27
N ALA A 207 -11.04 -7.47 41.45
CA ALA A 207 -10.86 -6.71 40.22
C ALA A 207 -12.00 -6.98 39.22
N ALA A 208 -12.43 -8.24 39.10
CA ALA A 208 -13.54 -8.64 38.24
C ALA A 208 -14.90 -8.09 38.72
N ASP A 209 -15.15 -8.10 40.03
CA ASP A 209 -16.43 -7.68 40.60
C ASP A 209 -16.67 -6.16 40.50
N LEU A 210 -15.63 -5.37 40.21
CA LEU A 210 -15.75 -3.94 39.90
C LEU A 210 -16.29 -3.67 38.49
N ALA A 211 -16.39 -4.71 37.63
CA ALA A 211 -16.98 -4.65 36.29
C ALA A 211 -16.43 -3.51 35.40
N ASP A 212 -15.14 -3.20 35.56
CA ASP A 212 -14.42 -2.27 34.69
C ASP A 212 -14.10 -2.95 33.35
N PRO A 213 -14.57 -2.43 32.19
CA PRO A 213 -14.37 -3.08 30.90
C PRO A 213 -12.90 -3.31 30.53
N ALA A 214 -11.97 -2.50 31.05
CA ALA A 214 -10.54 -2.67 30.80
C ALA A 214 -9.89 -3.78 31.65
N THR A 215 -10.55 -4.24 32.72
CA THR A 215 -9.94 -5.14 33.71
C THR A 215 -10.72 -6.42 33.95
N GLU A 216 -12.05 -6.41 33.83
CA GLU A 216 -12.92 -7.53 34.19
C GLU A 216 -12.52 -8.83 33.45
N GLY A 217 -12.50 -8.80 32.12
CA GLY A 217 -12.19 -9.98 31.31
C GLY A 217 -10.79 -10.54 31.58
N LYS A 218 -9.78 -9.69 31.74
CA LYS A 218 -8.39 -10.14 32.03
C LYS A 218 -8.25 -10.70 33.45
N ALA A 219 -8.94 -10.11 34.43
CA ALA A 219 -8.92 -10.61 35.81
C ALA A 219 -9.61 -11.97 35.93
N LEU A 220 -10.74 -12.17 35.23
CA LEU A 220 -11.44 -13.44 35.19
C LEU A 220 -10.63 -14.53 34.47
N LEU A 221 -9.95 -14.18 33.39
CA LEU A 221 -9.02 -15.09 32.70
C LEU A 221 -7.89 -15.54 33.63
N ALA A 222 -7.19 -14.61 34.28
CA ALA A 222 -6.12 -14.92 35.23
C ALA A 222 -6.61 -15.77 36.42
N LEU A 223 -7.79 -15.45 36.96
CA LEU A 223 -8.44 -16.24 38.01
C LEU A 223 -8.76 -17.67 37.56
N GLY A 224 -9.21 -17.83 36.31
CA GLY A 224 -9.46 -19.14 35.71
C GLY A 224 -8.17 -19.95 35.54
N ASP A 225 -7.10 -19.33 35.01
CA ASP A 225 -5.80 -19.97 34.81
C ASP A 225 -5.18 -20.42 36.15
N LEU A 226 -5.34 -19.62 37.20
CA LEU A 226 -4.90 -19.95 38.56
C LEU A 226 -5.67 -21.15 39.12
N ARG A 227 -7.00 -21.15 39.03
CA ARG A 227 -7.85 -22.27 39.48
C ARG A 227 -7.58 -23.56 38.70
N ALA A 228 -7.32 -23.45 37.41
CA ALA A 228 -6.98 -24.60 36.57
C ALA A 228 -5.66 -25.25 37.02
N ARG A 229 -4.63 -24.45 37.35
CA ARG A 229 -3.36 -24.94 37.92
C ARG A 229 -3.53 -25.62 39.27
N GLU A 230 -4.46 -25.14 40.09
CA GLU A 230 -4.81 -25.76 41.38
C GLU A 230 -5.69 -27.03 41.23
N GLY A 231 -6.09 -27.39 40.01
CA GLY A 231 -6.97 -28.53 39.74
C GLY A 231 -8.45 -28.28 40.01
N ALA A 232 -8.84 -27.03 40.31
CA ALA A 232 -10.22 -26.62 40.54
C ALA A 232 -10.96 -26.38 39.20
N TYR A 233 -11.06 -27.42 38.37
CA TYR A 233 -11.47 -27.32 36.97
C TYR A 233 -12.87 -26.71 36.76
N GLU A 234 -13.87 -27.09 37.57
CA GLU A 234 -15.22 -26.52 37.46
C GLU A 234 -15.25 -25.03 37.85
N ALA A 235 -14.47 -24.64 38.87
CA ALA A 235 -14.34 -23.24 39.26
C ALA A 235 -13.55 -22.42 38.23
N ALA A 236 -12.63 -23.05 37.50
CA ALA A 236 -11.94 -22.45 36.36
C ALA A 236 -12.89 -22.24 35.18
N CYS A 237 -13.67 -23.26 34.81
CA CYS A 237 -14.73 -23.14 33.79
C CYS A 237 -15.69 -21.98 34.09
N ALA A 238 -16.16 -21.85 35.33
CA ALA A 238 -17.04 -20.77 35.73
C ALA A 238 -16.38 -19.38 35.61
N SER A 239 -15.07 -19.26 35.87
CA SER A 239 -14.33 -18.02 35.65
C SER A 239 -14.21 -17.68 34.16
N TYR A 240 -13.90 -18.67 33.32
CA TYR A 240 -13.79 -18.45 31.88
C TYR A 240 -15.15 -18.10 31.25
N GLU A 241 -16.22 -18.80 31.64
CA GLU A 241 -17.58 -18.48 31.20
C GLU A 241 -17.97 -17.04 31.59
N ARG A 242 -17.64 -16.60 32.80
CA ARG A 242 -17.83 -15.18 33.18
C ARG A 242 -17.00 -14.24 32.31
N ALA A 243 -15.75 -14.59 31.99
CA ALA A 243 -14.91 -13.77 31.12
C ALA A 243 -15.51 -13.65 29.71
N GLU A 244 -16.04 -14.74 29.15
CA GLU A 244 -16.74 -14.76 27.85
C GLU A 244 -17.96 -13.83 27.81
N HIS A 245 -18.64 -13.64 28.94
CA HIS A 245 -19.81 -12.76 29.08
C HIS A 245 -19.46 -11.33 29.53
N SER A 246 -18.19 -11.02 29.79
CA SER A 246 -17.75 -9.68 30.16
C SER A 246 -17.82 -8.70 28.99
N ALA A 247 -17.78 -7.39 29.29
CA ALA A 247 -17.72 -6.37 28.25
C ALA A 247 -16.41 -6.45 27.44
N PRO A 248 -16.43 -6.16 26.12
CA PRO A 248 -15.20 -6.08 25.32
C PRO A 248 -14.22 -5.04 25.88
N HIS A 249 -12.93 -5.36 25.83
CA HIS A 249 -11.88 -4.43 26.27
C HIS A 249 -11.85 -3.19 25.38
N PRO A 250 -11.78 -1.96 25.92
CA PRO A 250 -11.82 -0.72 25.13
C PRO A 250 -10.77 -0.65 24.01
N HIS A 251 -9.57 -1.18 24.26
CA HIS A 251 -8.46 -1.20 23.29
C HIS A 251 -8.26 -2.55 22.58
N TYR A 252 -8.62 -3.66 23.22
CA TYR A 252 -8.25 -5.01 22.76
C TYR A 252 -9.46 -5.84 22.33
N GLY A 253 -10.66 -5.24 22.33
CA GLY A 253 -11.90 -5.87 21.94
C GLY A 253 -12.13 -7.19 22.67
N ASP A 254 -12.32 -8.26 21.91
CA ASP A 254 -12.64 -9.59 22.44
C ASP A 254 -11.42 -10.40 22.91
N ARG A 255 -10.21 -9.84 22.97
CA ARG A 255 -8.96 -10.56 23.34
C ARG A 255 -9.13 -11.55 24.49
N TYR A 256 -9.58 -11.05 25.64
CA TYR A 256 -9.69 -11.85 26.85
C TYR A 256 -10.87 -12.82 26.80
N ARG A 257 -11.94 -12.47 26.08
CA ARG A 257 -13.12 -13.32 25.88
C ARG A 257 -12.76 -14.53 25.01
N SER A 258 -12.09 -14.30 23.89
CA SER A 258 -11.63 -15.35 22.99
C SER A 258 -10.59 -16.24 23.65
N ARG A 259 -9.63 -15.69 24.40
CA ARG A 259 -8.67 -16.50 25.17
C ARG A 259 -9.34 -17.33 26.27
N ALA A 260 -10.33 -16.79 26.97
CA ALA A 260 -11.10 -17.54 27.96
C ALA A 260 -11.84 -18.72 27.34
N ALA A 261 -12.52 -18.52 26.21
CA ALA A 261 -13.17 -19.59 25.46
C ALA A 261 -12.18 -20.70 25.06
N VAL A 262 -10.99 -20.35 24.58
CA VAL A 262 -9.95 -21.34 24.24
C VAL A 262 -9.48 -22.11 25.49
N ARG A 263 -9.18 -21.41 26.59
CA ARG A 263 -8.75 -22.05 27.86
C ARG A 263 -9.84 -22.96 28.41
N ARG A 264 -11.10 -22.54 28.32
CA ARG A 264 -12.27 -23.33 28.70
C ARG A 264 -12.43 -24.56 27.80
N GLY A 265 -12.33 -24.40 26.49
CA GLY A 265 -12.42 -25.50 25.52
C GLY A 265 -11.37 -26.58 25.75
N VAL A 266 -10.10 -26.19 25.97
CA VAL A 266 -9.01 -27.12 26.31
C VAL A 266 -9.34 -27.90 27.60
N LEU A 267 -9.84 -27.19 28.61
CA LEU A 267 -10.18 -27.80 29.90
C LEU A 267 -11.40 -28.73 29.81
N LEU A 268 -12.45 -28.33 29.08
CA LEU A 268 -13.63 -29.15 28.79
C LEU A 268 -13.27 -30.43 28.05
N ARG A 269 -12.38 -30.36 27.06
CA ARG A 269 -11.83 -31.53 26.37
C ARG A 269 -11.05 -32.44 27.32
N GLY A 270 -10.21 -31.88 28.20
CA GLY A 270 -9.54 -32.64 29.26
C GLY A 270 -10.52 -33.36 30.21
N LEU A 271 -11.72 -32.81 30.40
CA LEU A 271 -12.83 -33.42 31.15
C LEU A 271 -13.71 -34.38 30.33
N GLY A 272 -13.43 -34.57 29.03
CA GLY A 272 -14.19 -35.43 28.12
C GLY A 272 -15.47 -34.81 27.56
N ARG A 273 -15.67 -33.49 27.68
CA ARG A 273 -16.85 -32.74 27.20
C ARG A 273 -16.61 -32.19 25.79
N GLU A 274 -16.39 -33.08 24.82
CA GLU A 274 -15.96 -32.73 23.45
C GLU A 274 -16.88 -31.76 22.72
N THR A 275 -18.20 -31.98 22.76
CA THR A 275 -19.16 -31.13 22.05
C THR A 275 -19.19 -29.70 22.55
N GLU A 276 -18.96 -29.52 23.86
CA GLU A 276 -18.89 -28.19 24.47
C GLU A 276 -17.55 -27.54 24.13
N ALA A 277 -16.45 -28.30 24.19
CA ALA A 277 -15.15 -27.82 23.77
C ALA A 277 -15.14 -27.34 22.31
N ASP A 278 -15.72 -28.10 21.39
CA ASP A 278 -15.82 -27.73 19.97
C ASP A 278 -16.68 -26.47 19.76
N ALA A 279 -17.73 -26.29 20.56
CA ALA A 279 -18.53 -25.06 20.53
C ALA A 279 -17.71 -23.83 20.97
N GLU A 280 -16.91 -23.95 22.03
CA GLU A 280 -16.02 -22.89 22.50
C GLU A 280 -14.96 -22.52 21.45
N PHE A 281 -14.31 -23.53 20.85
CA PHE A 281 -13.32 -23.31 19.80
C PHE A 281 -13.94 -22.67 18.54
N GLY A 282 -15.13 -23.12 18.14
CA GLY A 282 -15.86 -22.56 17.01
C GLY A 282 -16.27 -21.10 17.24
N TRP A 283 -16.75 -20.77 18.44
CA TRP A 283 -17.06 -19.40 18.82
C TRP A 283 -15.80 -18.52 18.80
N ALA A 284 -14.72 -18.98 19.44
CA ALA A 284 -13.46 -18.24 19.50
C ALA A 284 -12.93 -17.92 18.08
N LEU A 285 -12.89 -18.90 17.16
CA LEU A 285 -12.47 -18.70 15.77
C LEU A 285 -13.36 -17.75 14.97
N ALA A 286 -14.65 -17.66 15.30
CA ALA A 286 -15.59 -16.78 14.60
C ALA A 286 -15.42 -15.30 15.01
N THR A 287 -14.79 -15.01 16.15
CA THR A 287 -14.59 -13.64 16.61
C THR A 287 -13.67 -12.86 15.67
N GLU A 288 -13.96 -11.58 15.46
CA GLU A 288 -13.09 -10.69 14.67
C GLU A 288 -11.68 -10.62 15.27
N PHE A 289 -11.58 -10.72 16.61
CA PHE A 289 -10.30 -10.78 17.30
C PHE A 289 -9.46 -11.99 16.89
N ALA A 290 -10.01 -13.21 16.89
CA ALA A 290 -9.26 -14.41 16.48
C ALA A 290 -8.92 -14.42 14.99
N GLN A 291 -9.66 -13.67 14.16
CA GLN A 291 -9.26 -13.46 12.77
C GLN A 291 -7.97 -12.64 12.67
N ARG A 292 -7.66 -11.78 13.66
CA ARG A 292 -6.44 -10.96 13.75
C ARG A 292 -5.32 -11.61 14.57
N ASP A 293 -5.65 -12.28 15.67
CA ASP A 293 -4.70 -13.03 16.52
C ASP A 293 -4.45 -14.44 15.93
N GLU A 294 -3.50 -14.48 14.99
CA GLU A 294 -3.05 -15.70 14.30
C GLU A 294 -2.47 -16.75 15.26
N GLY A 295 -1.85 -16.31 16.37
CA GLY A 295 -1.34 -17.21 17.41
C GLY A 295 -2.45 -17.98 18.12
N LEU A 296 -3.54 -17.28 18.46
CA LEU A 296 -4.75 -17.87 19.02
C LEU A 296 -5.40 -18.83 18.02
N ALA A 297 -5.54 -18.44 16.76
CA ALA A 297 -6.10 -19.31 15.72
C ALA A 297 -5.28 -20.61 15.54
N ALA A 298 -3.94 -20.50 15.57
CA ALA A 298 -3.05 -21.65 15.52
C ALA A 298 -3.18 -22.54 16.77
N GLU A 299 -3.31 -21.96 17.97
CA GLU A 299 -3.57 -22.73 19.20
C GLU A 299 -4.89 -23.49 19.16
N ILE A 300 -5.95 -22.86 18.66
CA ILE A 300 -7.25 -23.52 18.49
C ILE A 300 -7.12 -24.69 17.54
N ARG A 301 -6.53 -24.48 16.35
CA ARG A 301 -6.35 -25.55 15.34
C ARG A 301 -5.55 -26.72 15.87
N ARG A 302 -4.47 -26.47 16.63
CA ARG A 302 -3.71 -27.52 17.32
C ARG A 302 -4.59 -28.28 18.30
N SER A 303 -5.35 -27.55 19.11
CA SER A 303 -6.23 -28.12 20.13
C SER A 303 -7.33 -28.98 19.53
N THR A 304 -7.88 -28.59 18.38
CA THR A 304 -8.93 -29.30 17.62
C THR A 304 -8.42 -30.34 16.64
N GLY A 305 -7.10 -30.49 16.46
CA GLY A 305 -6.51 -31.40 15.47
C GLY A 305 -6.75 -30.98 14.02
N THR A 306 -7.06 -29.70 13.78
CA THR A 306 -7.25 -29.11 12.45
C THR A 306 -6.05 -28.28 11.99
N GLU A 307 -4.90 -28.41 12.67
CA GLU A 307 -3.62 -27.86 12.22
C GLU A 307 -3.25 -28.44 10.85
N SER A 308 -2.89 -27.58 9.89
CA SER A 308 -2.52 -28.03 8.55
C SER A 308 -1.16 -28.76 8.57
N PRO A 309 -0.93 -29.72 7.66
CA PRO A 309 0.35 -30.41 7.55
C PRO A 309 1.55 -29.46 7.39
N ALA A 310 1.38 -28.38 6.60
CA ALA A 310 2.41 -27.37 6.42
C ALA A 310 2.72 -26.59 7.71
N ALA A 311 1.70 -26.23 8.51
CA ALA A 311 1.89 -25.55 9.79
C ALA A 311 2.58 -26.46 10.82
N HIS A 312 2.21 -27.73 10.87
CA HIS A 312 2.87 -28.71 11.73
C HIS A 312 4.32 -28.96 11.30
N ALA A 313 4.58 -29.11 9.99
CA ALA A 313 5.94 -29.27 9.47
C ALA A 313 6.82 -28.05 9.78
N HIS A 314 6.26 -26.84 9.64
CA HIS A 314 6.94 -25.60 10.01
C HIS A 314 7.32 -25.57 11.50
N ARG A 315 6.43 -26.02 12.38
CA ARG A 315 6.71 -26.14 13.82
C ARG A 315 7.82 -27.16 14.12
N LEU A 316 7.75 -28.35 13.53
CA LEU A 316 8.80 -29.38 13.68
C LEU A 316 10.17 -28.86 13.22
N ALA A 317 10.20 -28.14 12.10
CA ALA A 317 11.43 -27.50 11.62
C ALA A 317 11.95 -26.43 12.60
N GLY A 318 11.06 -25.64 13.20
CA GLY A 318 11.39 -24.68 14.26
C GLY A 318 11.95 -25.32 15.53
N ASP A 319 11.46 -26.52 15.87
CA ASP A 319 11.96 -27.35 16.98
C ASP A 319 13.29 -28.09 16.64
N GLY A 320 13.79 -27.93 15.41
CA GLY A 320 15.02 -28.56 14.91
C GLY A 320 14.83 -29.94 14.29
N ASP A 321 13.60 -30.48 14.26
CA ASP A 321 13.27 -31.75 13.60
C ASP A 321 12.95 -31.54 12.10
N LEU A 322 14.00 -31.26 11.33
CA LEU A 322 13.90 -31.13 9.87
C LEU A 322 13.51 -32.45 9.18
N THR A 323 13.81 -33.60 9.81
CA THR A 323 13.53 -34.91 9.21
C THR A 323 12.04 -35.23 9.33
N GLY A 324 11.45 -35.02 10.50
CA GLY A 324 10.02 -35.15 10.73
C GLY A 324 9.21 -34.16 9.90
N ALA A 325 9.66 -32.90 9.80
CA ALA A 325 9.03 -31.91 8.95
C ALA A 325 8.95 -32.35 7.48
N ARG A 326 10.06 -32.86 6.91
CA ARG A 326 10.10 -33.36 5.53
C ARG A 326 9.21 -34.58 5.32
N ALA A 327 9.26 -35.55 6.24
CA ALA A 327 8.44 -36.75 6.16
C ALA A 327 6.94 -36.42 6.17
N LEU A 328 6.53 -35.48 7.02
CA LEU A 328 5.14 -35.03 7.10
C LEU A 328 4.68 -34.36 5.80
N LEU A 329 5.51 -33.49 5.22
CA LEU A 329 5.19 -32.84 3.94
C LEU A 329 5.10 -33.88 2.82
N GLU A 330 6.01 -34.85 2.78
CA GLU A 330 6.01 -35.93 1.79
C GLU A 330 4.76 -36.81 1.90
N GLU A 331 4.34 -37.17 3.12
CA GLU A 331 3.12 -37.96 3.36
C GLU A 331 1.86 -37.29 2.80
N HIS A 332 1.75 -35.97 2.95
CA HIS A 332 0.55 -35.23 2.58
C HIS A 332 0.55 -34.67 1.16
N TYR A 333 1.71 -34.30 0.61
CA TYR A 333 1.83 -33.64 -0.69
C TYR A 333 2.57 -34.48 -1.75
N GLY A 334 3.07 -35.67 -1.39
CA GLY A 334 3.61 -36.66 -2.33
C GLY A 334 4.99 -36.32 -2.89
N GLU A 335 5.25 -36.77 -4.14
CA GLU A 335 6.55 -36.62 -4.83
C GLU A 335 7.04 -35.16 -4.91
N PRO A 336 6.20 -34.14 -5.19
CA PRO A 336 6.64 -32.75 -5.15
C PRO A 336 7.24 -32.33 -3.82
N ALA A 337 6.65 -32.75 -2.69
CA ALA A 337 7.21 -32.44 -1.38
C ALA A 337 8.52 -33.18 -1.13
N ARG A 338 8.67 -34.43 -1.60
CA ARG A 338 9.95 -35.14 -1.50
C ARG A 338 11.09 -34.36 -2.16
N ALA A 339 10.83 -33.75 -3.32
CA ALA A 339 11.81 -32.92 -4.01
C ALA A 339 12.00 -31.54 -3.35
N LEU A 340 10.92 -30.85 -3.04
CA LEU A 340 10.94 -29.42 -2.70
C LEU A 340 11.06 -29.11 -1.21
N ALA A 341 10.62 -29.99 -0.31
CA ALA A 341 10.57 -29.69 1.13
C ALA A 341 11.96 -29.34 1.71
N GLY A 342 13.01 -29.98 1.19
CA GLY A 342 14.38 -29.73 1.62
C GLY A 342 14.85 -28.28 1.39
N PRO A 343 14.92 -27.82 0.13
CA PRO A 343 15.32 -26.45 -0.18
C PRO A 343 14.31 -25.41 0.34
N LEU A 344 13.00 -25.70 0.35
CA LEU A 344 12.00 -24.77 0.88
C LEU A 344 12.17 -24.50 2.37
N LEU A 345 12.35 -25.54 3.20
CA LEU A 345 12.57 -25.37 4.65
C LEU A 345 13.91 -24.71 4.97
N ALA A 346 14.90 -24.85 4.07
CA ALA A 346 16.20 -24.19 4.14
C ALA A 346 16.21 -22.79 3.51
N GLU A 347 15.08 -22.32 2.97
CA GLU A 347 14.94 -21.03 2.25
C GLU A 347 15.89 -20.89 1.04
N ASN A 348 16.29 -22.01 0.42
CA ASN A 348 17.08 -22.05 -0.81
C ASN A 348 16.15 -22.05 -2.06
N PHE A 349 15.54 -20.90 -2.33
CA PHE A 349 14.56 -20.76 -3.42
C PHE A 349 15.12 -21.03 -4.83
N PRO A 350 16.37 -20.68 -5.18
CA PRO A 350 16.94 -21.02 -6.49
C PRO A 350 17.02 -22.53 -6.74
N GLU A 351 17.37 -23.32 -5.71
CA GLU A 351 17.38 -24.78 -5.81
C GLU A 351 15.95 -25.34 -5.91
N ALA A 352 15.01 -24.80 -5.12
CA ALA A 352 13.60 -25.17 -5.21
C ALA A 352 13.01 -24.88 -6.60
N GLU A 353 13.37 -23.75 -7.22
CA GLU A 353 12.96 -23.38 -8.58
C GLU A 353 13.47 -24.40 -9.61
N ALA A 354 14.77 -24.73 -9.56
CA ALA A 354 15.37 -25.69 -10.48
C ALA A 354 14.71 -27.08 -10.39
N LEU A 355 14.36 -27.51 -9.17
CA LEU A 355 13.67 -28.78 -8.95
C LEU A 355 12.20 -28.71 -9.39
N LEU A 356 11.52 -27.59 -9.17
CA LEU A 356 10.13 -27.39 -9.59
C LEU A 356 10.00 -27.47 -11.11
N LEU A 357 10.92 -26.86 -11.86
CA LEU A 357 10.94 -26.87 -13.32
C LEU A 357 11.14 -28.28 -13.92
N ALA A 358 11.59 -29.25 -13.13
CA ALA A 358 11.69 -30.65 -13.54
C ALA A 358 10.38 -31.43 -13.41
N ILE A 359 9.37 -30.88 -12.70
CA ILE A 359 8.06 -31.51 -12.53
C ILE A 359 7.19 -31.19 -13.75
N THR A 360 6.74 -32.23 -14.45
CA THR A 360 5.93 -32.07 -15.68
C THR A 360 4.55 -32.72 -15.60
N GLU A 361 4.26 -33.53 -14.58
CA GLU A 361 2.96 -34.19 -14.43
C GLU A 361 1.94 -33.24 -13.79
N ASP A 362 0.76 -33.07 -14.42
CA ASP A 362 -0.27 -32.13 -13.95
C ASP A 362 -0.68 -32.37 -12.48
N ARG A 363 -0.85 -33.64 -12.07
CA ARG A 363 -1.22 -34.00 -10.70
C ARG A 363 -0.15 -33.56 -9.68
N ASP A 364 1.10 -33.66 -10.06
CA ASP A 364 2.22 -33.31 -9.21
C ASP A 364 2.44 -31.79 -9.21
N LEU A 365 2.12 -31.08 -10.29
CA LEU A 365 2.05 -29.61 -10.31
C LEU A 365 0.93 -29.07 -9.41
N ASP A 366 -0.25 -29.69 -9.39
CA ASP A 366 -1.35 -29.33 -8.47
C ASP A 366 -0.93 -29.51 -7.00
N ALA A 367 -0.27 -30.62 -6.69
CA ALA A 367 0.25 -30.90 -5.35
C ALA A 367 1.40 -29.95 -4.97
N ALA A 368 2.29 -29.61 -5.91
CA ALA A 368 3.33 -28.60 -5.71
C ALA A 368 2.74 -27.22 -5.42
N ALA A 369 1.77 -26.77 -6.21
CA ALA A 369 1.08 -25.49 -6.01
C ALA A 369 0.42 -25.44 -4.62
N THR A 370 -0.25 -26.53 -4.23
CA THR A 370 -0.90 -26.64 -2.92
C THR A 370 0.14 -26.58 -1.78
N LEU A 371 1.26 -27.30 -1.89
CA LEU A 371 2.35 -27.26 -0.91
C LEU A 371 2.92 -25.85 -0.76
N LEU A 372 3.25 -25.20 -1.87
CA LEU A 372 3.86 -23.87 -1.91
C LEU A 372 2.94 -22.82 -1.25
N VAL A 373 1.65 -22.84 -1.58
CA VAL A 373 0.69 -21.94 -0.92
C VAL A 373 0.46 -22.32 0.54
N ALA A 374 0.40 -23.61 0.89
CA ALA A 374 0.22 -24.04 2.29
C ALA A 374 1.41 -23.65 3.19
N LEU A 375 2.64 -23.74 2.68
CA LEU A 375 3.82 -23.21 3.38
C LEU A 375 3.80 -21.69 3.47
N SER A 376 3.36 -21.01 2.41
CA SER A 376 3.17 -19.55 2.42
C SER A 376 2.17 -19.13 3.50
N LEU A 377 1.07 -19.88 3.68
CA LEU A 377 0.11 -19.68 4.77
C LEU A 377 0.71 -19.94 6.14
N ALA A 378 1.52 -21.01 6.29
CA ALA A 378 2.21 -21.32 7.53
C ALA A 378 3.25 -20.27 7.92
N TRP A 379 3.82 -19.56 6.95
CA TRP A 379 4.82 -18.51 7.14
C TRP A 379 4.25 -17.09 7.11
N ALA A 380 2.97 -16.91 6.74
CA ALA A 380 2.33 -15.60 6.56
C ALA A 380 2.38 -14.72 7.81
N ASP A 381 2.54 -15.35 8.97
CA ASP A 381 2.47 -14.76 10.30
C ASP A 381 3.88 -14.53 10.88
N GLU A 382 4.93 -15.01 10.20
CA GLU A 382 6.32 -14.74 10.53
C GLU A 382 6.80 -13.56 9.72
N TRP A 383 6.87 -12.39 10.38
CA TRP A 383 7.30 -11.15 9.76
C TRP A 383 8.62 -11.29 8.99
N ARG A 384 9.58 -12.04 9.57
CA ARG A 384 10.88 -12.37 8.97
C ARG A 384 10.80 -13.17 7.65
N ARG A 385 9.70 -13.91 7.43
CA ARG A 385 9.51 -14.80 6.28
C ARG A 385 8.67 -14.18 5.17
N ARG A 386 8.34 -12.88 5.20
CA ARG A 386 7.62 -12.23 4.09
C ARG A 386 8.32 -12.35 2.74
N ARG A 387 9.67 -12.28 2.73
CA ARG A 387 10.48 -12.58 1.53
C ARG A 387 10.32 -14.04 1.09
N ALA A 388 10.37 -14.98 2.04
CA ALA A 388 10.16 -16.40 1.79
C ALA A 388 8.75 -16.69 1.26
N VAL A 389 7.72 -16.07 1.82
CA VAL A 389 6.33 -16.12 1.33
C VAL A 389 6.27 -15.62 -0.11
N THR A 390 6.86 -14.45 -0.40
CA THR A 390 6.86 -13.90 -1.77
C THR A 390 7.58 -14.81 -2.76
N ALA A 391 8.76 -15.34 -2.39
CA ALA A 391 9.50 -16.29 -3.22
C ALA A 391 8.71 -17.58 -3.47
N THR A 392 8.06 -18.11 -2.42
CA THR A 392 7.27 -19.35 -2.51
C THR A 392 6.00 -19.15 -3.35
N LEU A 393 5.37 -17.97 -3.29
CA LEU A 393 4.24 -17.63 -4.17
C LEU A 393 4.67 -17.44 -5.62
N ARG A 394 5.87 -16.90 -5.88
CA ARG A 394 6.45 -16.89 -7.24
C ARG A 394 6.69 -18.30 -7.77
N LEU A 395 7.20 -19.20 -6.94
CA LEU A 395 7.29 -20.62 -7.29
C LEU A 395 5.89 -21.22 -7.56
N ALA A 396 4.88 -20.86 -6.77
CA ALA A 396 3.50 -21.31 -7.03
C ALA A 396 2.98 -20.81 -8.38
N MET A 397 3.33 -19.59 -8.80
CA MET A 397 2.99 -19.09 -10.14
C MET A 397 3.66 -19.90 -11.27
N LEU A 398 4.91 -20.35 -11.07
CA LEU A 398 5.61 -21.18 -12.07
C LEU A 398 4.92 -22.53 -12.33
N THR A 399 4.09 -23.02 -11.39
CA THR A 399 3.28 -24.23 -11.62
C THR A 399 2.18 -24.03 -12.67
N GLY A 400 1.79 -22.78 -12.97
CA GLY A 400 0.61 -22.46 -13.77
C GLY A 400 -0.72 -22.75 -13.05
N ARG A 401 -0.69 -23.16 -11.78
CA ARG A 401 -1.86 -23.55 -10.95
C ARG A 401 -1.98 -22.79 -9.60
N PRO A 402 -1.64 -21.49 -9.50
CA PRO A 402 -1.61 -20.81 -8.20
C PRO A 402 -3.00 -20.71 -7.54
N ALA A 403 -4.06 -20.58 -8.33
CA ALA A 403 -5.43 -20.46 -7.83
C ALA A 403 -5.97 -21.80 -7.29
N GLU A 404 -5.67 -22.91 -7.95
CA GLU A 404 -5.99 -24.26 -7.51
C GLU A 404 -5.25 -24.59 -6.21
N GLY A 405 -3.95 -24.27 -6.15
CA GLY A 405 -3.15 -24.41 -4.94
C GLY A 405 -3.70 -23.58 -3.77
N TYR A 406 -4.08 -22.32 -4.02
CA TYR A 406 -4.71 -21.48 -3.00
C TYR A 406 -6.04 -22.04 -2.51
N ARG A 407 -6.93 -22.45 -3.43
CA ARG A 407 -8.22 -23.05 -3.07
C ARG A 407 -8.05 -24.28 -2.20
N ALA A 408 -7.14 -25.19 -2.58
CA ALA A 408 -6.88 -26.41 -1.84
C ALA A 408 -6.26 -26.12 -0.46
N ALA A 409 -5.28 -25.23 -0.40
CA ALA A 409 -4.59 -24.86 0.84
C ALA A 409 -5.52 -24.16 1.84
N VAL A 410 -6.34 -23.21 1.38
CA VAL A 410 -7.29 -22.47 2.23
C VAL A 410 -8.47 -23.35 2.65
N ALA A 411 -9.04 -24.16 1.76
CA ALA A 411 -10.09 -25.13 2.14
C ALA A 411 -9.60 -26.12 3.20
N GLY A 412 -8.32 -26.52 3.14
CA GLY A 412 -7.67 -27.37 4.14
C GLY A 412 -7.56 -26.76 5.54
N THR A 413 -7.84 -25.45 5.72
CA THR A 413 -7.79 -24.78 7.03
C THR A 413 -9.10 -24.92 7.85
N GLY A 414 -10.16 -25.48 7.27
CA GLY A 414 -11.38 -25.87 7.98
C GLY A 414 -12.27 -24.71 8.48
N GLY A 415 -12.08 -23.48 8.00
CA GLY A 415 -12.84 -22.30 8.42
C GLY A 415 -12.70 -21.08 7.49
N PRO A 416 -13.29 -19.92 7.82
CA PRO A 416 -13.09 -18.69 7.06
C PRO A 416 -11.61 -18.28 7.05
N ALA A 417 -11.17 -17.58 5.99
CA ALA A 417 -9.78 -17.16 5.85
C ALA A 417 -9.30 -16.31 7.05
N THR A 418 -8.24 -16.78 7.71
CA THR A 418 -7.48 -15.99 8.69
C THR A 418 -6.80 -14.81 8.02
N LEU A 419 -6.36 -13.84 8.81
CA LEU A 419 -5.67 -12.67 8.27
C LEU A 419 -4.40 -13.05 7.48
N GLY A 420 -3.66 -14.09 7.88
CA GLY A 420 -2.55 -14.65 7.12
C GLY A 420 -2.97 -15.19 5.74
N ALA A 421 -4.14 -15.83 5.64
CA ALA A 421 -4.70 -16.25 4.35
C ALA A 421 -5.07 -15.04 3.48
N ARG A 422 -5.67 -13.99 4.07
CA ARG A 422 -5.94 -12.74 3.36
C ARG A 422 -4.66 -12.05 2.87
N ARG A 423 -3.59 -12.04 3.68
CA ARG A 423 -2.27 -11.50 3.28
C ARG A 423 -1.70 -12.28 2.09
N VAL A 424 -1.72 -13.62 2.16
CA VAL A 424 -1.24 -14.50 1.09
C VAL A 424 -2.07 -14.34 -0.17
N GLY A 425 -3.40 -14.33 -0.08
CA GLY A 425 -4.31 -14.10 -1.20
C GLY A 425 -4.07 -12.75 -1.86
N ARG A 426 -3.93 -11.68 -1.07
CA ARG A 426 -3.58 -10.34 -1.57
C ARG A 426 -2.23 -10.33 -2.28
N LYS A 427 -1.17 -10.88 -1.67
CA LYS A 427 0.17 -10.90 -2.27
C LYS A 427 0.19 -11.72 -3.56
N LEU A 428 -0.55 -12.82 -3.62
CA LEU A 428 -0.67 -13.63 -4.83
C LEU A 428 -1.40 -12.86 -5.94
N LEU A 429 -2.47 -12.12 -5.64
CA LEU A 429 -3.12 -11.23 -6.60
C LEU A 429 -2.18 -10.13 -7.11
N GLU A 430 -1.42 -9.48 -6.22
CA GLU A 430 -0.40 -8.48 -6.60
C GLU A 430 0.65 -9.05 -7.56
N LEU A 431 1.13 -10.28 -7.32
CA LEU A 431 2.10 -10.93 -8.20
C LEU A 431 1.48 -11.32 -9.55
N LEU A 432 0.24 -11.81 -9.58
CA LEU A 432 -0.50 -12.10 -10.82
C LEU A 432 -0.76 -10.82 -11.64
N GLU A 433 -0.99 -9.69 -10.98
CA GLU A 433 -1.12 -8.38 -11.60
C GLU A 433 0.17 -7.91 -12.26
N GLN A 434 1.31 -8.12 -11.60
CA GLN A 434 2.64 -7.79 -12.15
C GLN A 434 2.98 -8.63 -13.38
N ASP A 435 2.50 -9.87 -13.46
CA ASP A 435 2.62 -10.75 -14.63
C ASP A 435 1.71 -10.31 -15.80
N GLY A 436 0.77 -9.39 -15.55
CA GLY A 436 -0.10 -8.81 -16.58
C GLY A 436 -1.27 -9.71 -17.03
N SER A 437 -1.46 -10.88 -16.40
CA SER A 437 -2.51 -11.84 -16.77
C SER A 437 -3.84 -11.58 -16.05
N ALA A 438 -4.71 -10.78 -16.68
CA ALA A 438 -6.06 -10.53 -16.14
C ALA A 438 -6.90 -11.83 -15.98
N SER A 439 -6.67 -12.83 -16.82
CA SER A 439 -7.35 -14.13 -16.71
C SER A 439 -6.91 -14.90 -15.47
N ALA A 440 -5.62 -14.90 -15.13
CA ALA A 440 -5.15 -15.57 -13.93
C ALA A 440 -5.63 -14.88 -12.66
N VAL A 441 -5.69 -13.53 -12.65
CA VAL A 441 -6.31 -12.75 -11.57
C VAL A 441 -7.77 -13.14 -11.38
N LEU A 442 -8.55 -13.26 -12.48
CA LEU A 442 -9.96 -13.66 -12.41
C LEU A 442 -10.13 -15.07 -11.82
N VAL A 443 -9.36 -16.05 -12.30
CA VAL A 443 -9.41 -17.44 -11.81
C VAL A 443 -9.10 -17.48 -10.31
N MET A 444 -8.11 -16.72 -9.85
CA MET A 444 -7.76 -16.58 -8.44
C MET A 444 -8.88 -15.89 -7.63
N ALA A 445 -9.44 -14.79 -8.13
CA ALA A 445 -10.54 -14.08 -7.47
C ALA A 445 -11.76 -14.99 -7.26
N THR A 446 -12.15 -15.74 -8.31
CA THR A 446 -13.24 -16.73 -8.22
C THR A 446 -12.90 -17.87 -7.26
N ALA A 447 -11.65 -18.31 -7.21
CA ALA A 447 -11.21 -19.33 -6.25
C ALA A 447 -11.30 -18.85 -4.79
N ALA A 448 -11.09 -17.55 -4.56
CA ALA A 448 -11.12 -16.93 -3.24
C ALA A 448 -12.54 -16.67 -2.73
N GLU A 449 -13.57 -16.51 -3.59
CA GLU A 449 -14.92 -16.06 -3.20
C GLU A 449 -15.52 -16.75 -1.96
N CYS A 450 -15.42 -18.08 -1.88
CA CYS A 450 -16.05 -18.84 -0.81
C CYS A 450 -15.33 -18.72 0.54
N TRP A 451 -14.05 -18.36 0.55
CA TRP A 451 -13.18 -18.49 1.72
C TRP A 451 -12.53 -17.17 2.12
N ASP A 452 -12.24 -16.32 1.14
CA ASP A 452 -11.67 -14.98 1.25
C ASP A 452 -12.35 -14.01 0.27
N PRO A 453 -13.57 -13.54 0.59
CA PRO A 453 -14.29 -12.63 -0.29
C PRO A 453 -13.63 -11.24 -0.37
N SER A 454 -12.75 -10.89 0.58
CA SER A 454 -11.97 -9.64 0.51
C SER A 454 -10.91 -9.70 -0.59
N ALA A 455 -10.14 -10.79 -0.68
CA ALA A 455 -9.21 -10.99 -1.80
C ALA A 455 -9.97 -11.11 -3.13
N ALA A 456 -11.10 -11.81 -3.14
CA ALA A 456 -11.95 -11.90 -4.34
C ALA A 456 -12.39 -10.52 -4.84
N ALA A 457 -12.89 -9.66 -3.96
CA ALA A 457 -13.31 -8.30 -4.32
C ALA A 457 -12.16 -7.48 -4.92
N ARG A 458 -10.95 -7.59 -4.37
CA ARG A 458 -9.76 -6.92 -4.92
C ARG A 458 -9.42 -7.44 -6.31
N GLY A 459 -9.44 -8.76 -6.50
CA GLY A 459 -9.22 -9.35 -7.83
C GLY A 459 -10.27 -8.91 -8.86
N PHE A 460 -11.55 -8.83 -8.47
CA PHE A 460 -12.60 -8.31 -9.34
C PHE A 460 -12.45 -6.82 -9.67
N LEU A 461 -12.01 -6.00 -8.71
CA LEU A 461 -11.65 -4.60 -8.97
C LEU A 461 -10.57 -4.49 -10.04
N THR A 462 -9.52 -5.30 -9.94
CA THR A 462 -8.41 -5.33 -10.91
C THR A 462 -8.89 -5.77 -12.29
N VAL A 463 -9.60 -6.90 -12.38
CA VAL A 463 -10.12 -7.41 -13.66
C VAL A 463 -11.04 -6.38 -14.30
N GLY A 464 -11.97 -5.82 -13.53
CA GLY A 464 -12.91 -4.81 -14.02
C GLY A 464 -12.22 -3.52 -14.47
N THR A 465 -11.18 -3.08 -13.78
CA THR A 465 -10.37 -1.91 -14.19
C THR A 465 -9.66 -2.18 -15.52
N ARG A 466 -9.04 -3.36 -15.69
CA ARG A 466 -8.37 -3.74 -16.94
C ARG A 466 -9.33 -3.93 -18.11
N SER A 467 -10.52 -4.50 -17.86
CA SER A 467 -11.56 -4.61 -18.89
C SER A 467 -12.05 -3.24 -19.34
N ARG A 468 -12.19 -2.27 -18.42
CA ARG A 468 -12.52 -0.88 -18.78
C ARG A 468 -11.43 -0.23 -19.64
N GLU A 469 -10.15 -0.45 -19.32
CA GLU A 469 -9.02 0.06 -20.13
C GLU A 469 -8.98 -0.53 -21.54
N ARG A 470 -9.38 -1.79 -21.71
CA ARG A 470 -9.51 -2.46 -23.02
C ARG A 470 -10.76 -2.02 -23.80
N GLY A 471 -11.72 -1.37 -23.14
CA GLY A 471 -13.01 -0.99 -23.72
C GLY A 471 -14.11 -2.06 -23.60
N ASP A 472 -13.86 -3.14 -22.87
CA ASP A 472 -14.82 -4.22 -22.60
C ASP A 472 -15.78 -3.80 -21.48
N LEU A 473 -16.60 -2.76 -21.74
CA LEU A 473 -17.37 -2.06 -20.71
C LEU A 473 -18.40 -2.94 -19.97
N ALA A 474 -19.04 -3.89 -20.67
CA ALA A 474 -20.01 -4.80 -20.05
C ALA A 474 -19.35 -5.75 -19.03
N GLU A 475 -18.18 -6.29 -19.39
CA GLU A 475 -17.36 -7.12 -18.49
C GLU A 475 -16.85 -6.28 -17.31
N ALA A 476 -16.42 -5.04 -17.56
CA ALA A 476 -16.00 -4.12 -16.51
C ALA A 476 -17.11 -3.87 -15.48
N VAL A 477 -18.33 -3.60 -15.95
CA VAL A 477 -19.50 -3.40 -15.07
C VAL A 477 -19.78 -4.63 -14.22
N GLU A 478 -19.79 -5.83 -14.82
CA GLU A 478 -20.03 -7.08 -14.09
C GLU A 478 -19.07 -7.26 -12.91
N TRP A 479 -17.77 -7.15 -13.17
CA TRP A 479 -16.76 -7.39 -12.13
C TRP A 479 -16.68 -6.26 -11.10
N LEU A 480 -16.82 -4.99 -11.52
CA LEU A 480 -16.79 -3.86 -10.59
C LEU A 480 -18.04 -3.82 -9.69
N GLU A 481 -19.20 -4.24 -10.19
CA GLU A 481 -20.43 -4.37 -9.39
C GLU A 481 -20.31 -5.50 -8.36
N ARG A 482 -19.72 -6.63 -8.75
CA ARG A 482 -19.43 -7.75 -7.83
C ARG A 482 -18.40 -7.37 -6.76
N ALA A 483 -17.39 -6.57 -7.12
CA ALA A 483 -16.40 -6.05 -6.16
C ALA A 483 -17.01 -5.01 -5.19
N ALA A 484 -17.83 -4.09 -5.70
CA ALA A 484 -18.41 -3.00 -4.91
C ALA A 484 -19.47 -3.47 -3.89
N SER A 485 -20.10 -4.62 -4.15
CA SER A 485 -21.13 -5.25 -3.31
C SER A 485 -20.59 -6.26 -2.30
N ALA A 486 -19.26 -6.49 -2.26
CA ALA A 486 -18.66 -7.42 -1.31
C ALA A 486 -18.58 -6.79 0.10
N ASP A 487 -19.52 -7.14 0.98
CA ASP A 487 -19.61 -6.59 2.35
C ASP A 487 -18.35 -6.80 3.21
N THR A 488 -17.61 -7.88 2.97
CA THR A 488 -16.38 -8.22 3.72
C THR A 488 -15.13 -7.52 3.18
N ALA A 489 -15.23 -6.81 2.05
CA ALA A 489 -14.11 -6.11 1.47
C ALA A 489 -13.80 -4.81 2.23
N ASP A 490 -12.52 -4.47 2.30
CA ASP A 490 -12.08 -3.21 2.89
C ASP A 490 -12.72 -2.00 2.18
N GLU A 491 -12.92 -0.93 2.93
CA GLU A 491 -13.65 0.25 2.44
C GLU A 491 -12.96 0.90 1.23
N GLU A 492 -11.63 0.79 1.14
CA GLU A 492 -10.86 1.29 0.01
C GLU A 492 -11.16 0.50 -1.27
N THR A 493 -11.08 -0.84 -1.22
CA THR A 493 -11.46 -1.72 -2.34
C THR A 493 -12.90 -1.44 -2.79
N ARG A 494 -13.82 -1.28 -1.83
CA ARG A 494 -15.23 -0.94 -2.10
C ARG A 494 -15.40 0.44 -2.73
N ALA A 495 -14.67 1.45 -2.28
CA ALA A 495 -14.73 2.80 -2.83
C ALA A 495 -14.15 2.86 -4.26
N LEU A 496 -13.00 2.21 -4.49
CA LEU A 496 -12.37 2.11 -5.80
C LEU A 496 -13.25 1.36 -6.80
N SER A 497 -13.90 0.28 -6.37
CA SER A 497 -14.83 -0.49 -7.19
C SER A 497 -16.06 0.34 -7.57
N SER A 498 -16.65 1.07 -6.63
CA SER A 498 -17.77 1.97 -6.91
C SER A 498 -17.39 3.11 -7.88
N LEU A 499 -16.19 3.68 -7.73
CA LEU A 499 -15.68 4.69 -8.69
C LEU A 499 -15.51 4.09 -10.08
N GLY A 500 -14.84 2.94 -10.18
CA GLY A 500 -14.65 2.23 -11.44
C GLY A 500 -15.98 1.88 -12.11
N LEU A 501 -16.92 1.31 -11.34
CA LEU A 501 -18.26 0.95 -11.79
C LEU A 501 -19.00 2.16 -12.37
N GLY A 502 -18.98 3.28 -11.65
CA GLY A 502 -19.59 4.52 -12.09
C GLY A 502 -19.01 5.05 -13.40
N LEU A 503 -17.68 4.97 -13.58
CA LEU A 503 -17.03 5.36 -14.83
C LEU A 503 -17.37 4.40 -15.98
N ALA A 504 -17.39 3.09 -15.73
CA ALA A 504 -17.75 2.09 -16.74
C ALA A 504 -19.21 2.22 -17.20
N LEU A 505 -20.16 2.42 -16.26
CA LEU A 505 -21.57 2.65 -16.55
C LEU A 505 -21.81 3.94 -17.33
N ARG A 506 -21.06 5.01 -17.01
CA ARG A 506 -21.11 6.25 -17.78
C ARG A 506 -20.71 6.00 -19.24
N ASP A 507 -19.58 5.32 -19.44
CA ASP A 507 -19.04 5.06 -20.78
C ASP A 507 -19.94 4.09 -21.57
N LEU A 508 -20.67 3.20 -20.88
CA LEU A 508 -21.66 2.28 -21.46
C LEU A 508 -22.97 2.98 -21.85
N GLY A 509 -23.23 4.19 -21.33
CA GLY A 509 -24.46 4.95 -21.59
C GLY A 509 -25.58 4.70 -20.59
N GLU A 510 -25.27 4.30 -19.35
CA GLU A 510 -26.22 4.09 -18.25
C GLU A 510 -26.07 5.18 -17.15
N PRO A 511 -26.43 6.44 -17.43
CA PRO A 511 -26.07 7.60 -16.60
C PRO A 511 -26.68 7.59 -15.19
N GLU A 512 -27.87 7.03 -15.00
CA GLU A 512 -28.53 7.01 -13.69
C GLU A 512 -27.88 6.00 -12.74
N ARG A 513 -27.56 4.79 -13.23
CA ARG A 513 -26.77 3.81 -12.46
C ARG A 513 -25.35 4.31 -12.23
N ALA A 514 -24.75 4.99 -13.21
CA ALA A 514 -23.45 5.61 -13.07
C ALA A 514 -23.44 6.65 -11.93
N ALA A 515 -24.45 7.53 -11.87
CA ALA A 515 -24.57 8.53 -10.83
C ALA A 515 -24.71 7.89 -9.44
N GLU A 516 -25.49 6.81 -9.32
CA GLU A 516 -25.63 6.08 -8.05
C GLU A 516 -24.30 5.48 -7.58
N ALA A 517 -23.60 4.76 -8.47
CA ALA A 517 -22.29 4.19 -8.15
C ALA A 517 -21.24 5.24 -7.76
N LEU A 518 -21.24 6.40 -8.42
CA LEU A 518 -20.34 7.51 -8.10
C LEU A 518 -20.68 8.19 -6.77
N ARG A 519 -21.96 8.32 -6.39
CA ARG A 519 -22.36 8.81 -5.06
C ARG A 519 -21.88 7.87 -3.96
N GLN A 520 -22.07 6.57 -4.15
CA GLN A 520 -21.54 5.57 -3.22
C GLN A 520 -20.01 5.67 -3.10
N ALA A 521 -19.29 5.87 -4.21
CA ALA A 521 -17.85 6.09 -4.17
C ALA A 521 -17.47 7.32 -3.35
N VAL A 522 -18.18 8.44 -3.52
CA VAL A 522 -17.96 9.69 -2.77
C VAL A 522 -18.19 9.49 -1.28
N ASP A 523 -19.29 8.83 -0.89
CA ASP A 523 -19.64 8.60 0.51
C ASP A 523 -18.60 7.73 1.22
N ARG A 524 -18.14 6.66 0.54
CA ARG A 524 -17.10 5.76 1.05
C ARG A 524 -15.73 6.45 1.16
N CYS A 525 -15.36 7.27 0.18
CA CYS A 525 -14.11 8.04 0.23
C CYS A 525 -14.14 9.15 1.30
N GLY A 526 -15.31 9.71 1.61
CA GLY A 526 -15.47 10.82 2.56
C GLY A 526 -15.05 10.49 3.99
N ALA A 527 -14.97 9.22 4.36
CA ALA A 527 -14.52 8.75 5.67
C ALA A 527 -12.99 8.63 5.81
N GLN A 528 -12.23 8.66 4.70
CA GLN A 528 -10.80 8.33 4.70
C GLN A 528 -9.95 9.41 4.02
N HIS A 529 -9.04 10.04 4.78
CA HIS A 529 -8.15 11.09 4.26
C HIS A 529 -7.25 10.61 3.09
N ARG A 530 -6.93 9.31 3.03
CA ARG A 530 -6.04 8.73 2.00
C ARG A 530 -6.67 8.67 0.59
N LEU A 531 -8.00 8.65 0.48
CA LEU A 531 -8.72 8.48 -0.81
C LEU A 531 -9.24 9.79 -1.43
N GLY A 532 -8.66 10.93 -1.04
CA GLY A 532 -9.19 12.22 -1.49
C GLY A 532 -9.09 12.46 -3.01
N ARG A 533 -8.06 11.93 -3.70
CA ARG A 533 -7.98 11.98 -5.17
C ARG A 533 -9.16 11.27 -5.83
N GLN A 534 -9.55 10.12 -5.31
CA GLN A 534 -10.65 9.30 -5.81
C GLN A 534 -12.00 9.97 -5.55
N ALA A 535 -12.17 10.59 -4.37
CA ALA A 535 -13.34 11.39 -4.05
C ALA A 535 -13.53 12.56 -5.04
N VAL A 536 -12.43 13.23 -5.42
CA VAL A 536 -12.43 14.31 -6.41
C VAL A 536 -12.82 13.77 -7.79
N ALA A 537 -12.23 12.65 -8.21
CA ALA A 537 -12.54 12.01 -9.48
C ALA A 537 -14.03 11.60 -9.57
N ALA A 538 -14.56 10.99 -8.51
CA ALA A 538 -15.97 10.58 -8.43
C ALA A 538 -16.91 11.79 -8.53
N THR A 539 -16.61 12.85 -7.77
CA THR A 539 -17.42 14.08 -7.77
C THR A 539 -17.37 14.80 -9.12
N GLY A 540 -16.18 14.85 -9.76
CA GLY A 540 -16.05 15.40 -11.10
C GLY A 540 -16.84 14.60 -12.15
N ALA A 541 -16.88 13.27 -12.02
CA ALA A 541 -17.67 12.41 -12.90
C ALA A 541 -19.19 12.61 -12.73
N LEU A 542 -19.66 12.86 -11.50
CA LEU A 542 -21.06 13.25 -11.24
C LEU A 542 -21.42 14.56 -11.95
N ALA A 543 -20.52 15.55 -11.89
CA ALA A 543 -20.73 16.83 -12.55
C ALA A 543 -20.87 16.67 -14.08
N VAL A 544 -20.05 15.80 -14.69
CA VAL A 544 -20.14 15.46 -16.12
C VAL A 544 -21.47 14.77 -16.46
N LEU A 545 -21.96 13.86 -15.61
CA LEU A 545 -23.25 13.19 -15.81
C LEU A 545 -24.44 14.15 -15.68
N ALA A 546 -24.41 15.06 -14.69
CA ALA A 546 -25.42 16.11 -14.55
C ALA A 546 -25.44 17.02 -15.79
N HIS A 547 -24.27 17.39 -16.32
CA HIS A 547 -24.17 18.13 -17.57
C HIS A 547 -24.80 17.39 -18.75
N ALA A 548 -24.46 16.12 -18.95
CA ALA A 548 -24.99 15.33 -20.06
C ALA A 548 -26.51 15.21 -20.03
N ARG A 549 -27.13 15.28 -18.83
CA ARG A 549 -28.59 15.31 -18.64
C ARG A 549 -29.22 16.70 -18.83
N GLY A 550 -28.41 17.75 -19.00
CA GLY A 550 -28.86 19.13 -19.10
C GLY A 550 -29.15 19.81 -17.75
N ASP A 551 -28.84 19.16 -16.62
CA ASP A 551 -29.00 19.74 -15.29
C ASP A 551 -27.77 20.60 -14.94
N ARG A 552 -27.81 21.85 -15.39
CA ARG A 552 -26.73 22.82 -15.13
C ARG A 552 -26.52 23.08 -13.64
N THR A 553 -27.59 23.08 -12.85
CA THR A 553 -27.53 23.39 -11.41
C THR A 553 -26.79 22.30 -10.65
N GLU A 554 -27.15 21.04 -10.89
CA GLU A 554 -26.48 19.89 -10.27
C GLU A 554 -25.01 19.80 -10.74
N ALA A 555 -24.74 20.03 -12.03
CA ALA A 555 -23.38 20.04 -12.58
C ALA A 555 -22.49 21.08 -11.90
N PHE A 556 -22.98 22.31 -11.73
CA PHE A 556 -22.22 23.36 -11.05
C PHE A 556 -21.98 23.05 -9.57
N ALA A 557 -22.99 22.50 -8.89
CA ALA A 557 -22.86 22.12 -7.49
C ALA A 557 -21.81 21.00 -7.29
N ASP A 558 -21.80 19.98 -8.15
CA ASP A 558 -20.81 18.90 -8.10
C ASP A 558 -19.40 19.37 -8.45
N TRP A 559 -19.24 20.23 -9.47
CA TRP A 559 -17.94 20.83 -9.75
C TRP A 559 -17.43 21.62 -8.53
N GLY A 560 -18.27 22.45 -7.89
CA GLY A 560 -17.92 23.16 -6.66
C GLY A 560 -17.48 22.21 -5.54
N ARG A 561 -18.22 21.12 -5.31
CA ARG A 561 -17.86 20.08 -4.32
C ARG A 561 -16.52 19.41 -4.63
N ALA A 562 -16.22 19.13 -5.90
CA ALA A 562 -14.96 18.52 -6.32
C ALA A 562 -13.76 19.42 -5.98
N VAL A 563 -13.90 20.75 -6.19
CA VAL A 563 -12.86 21.73 -5.83
C VAL A 563 -12.58 21.75 -4.34
N VAL A 564 -13.64 21.75 -3.51
CA VAL A 564 -13.52 21.73 -2.04
C VAL A 564 -12.84 20.45 -1.55
N ARG A 565 -13.15 19.29 -2.15
CA ARG A 565 -12.52 18.01 -1.77
C ARG A 565 -11.04 17.94 -2.13
N LEU A 566 -10.68 18.39 -3.33
CA LEU A 566 -9.29 18.43 -3.80
C LEU A 566 -8.42 19.27 -2.87
N SER A 567 -8.98 20.41 -2.50
CA SER A 567 -8.43 21.36 -1.56
C SER A 567 -8.17 20.80 -0.16
N ARG A 568 -9.10 20.01 0.40
CA ARG A 568 -8.92 19.33 1.70
C ARG A 568 -7.85 18.25 1.63
N TRP A 569 -7.82 17.49 0.53
CA TRP A 569 -6.87 16.39 0.35
C TRP A 569 -5.41 16.88 0.20
N GLU A 570 -5.18 18.01 -0.49
CA GLU A 570 -3.83 18.55 -0.70
C GLU A 570 -3.29 19.35 0.50
N GLY A 571 -4.05 19.47 1.60
CA GLY A 571 -3.60 20.13 2.83
C GLY A 571 -3.24 21.62 2.69
N GLY A 572 -3.65 22.28 1.61
CA GLY A 572 -3.08 23.56 1.17
C GLY A 572 -4.06 24.73 1.16
N SER A 573 -3.54 25.92 1.51
CA SER A 573 -4.18 27.24 1.45
C SER A 573 -4.56 27.76 0.04
N GLY A 574 -4.50 26.91 -1.00
CA GLY A 574 -4.79 27.26 -2.40
C GLY A 574 -6.29 27.29 -2.75
N THR A 575 -7.11 26.64 -1.93
CA THR A 575 -8.57 26.47 -2.01
C THR A 575 -9.33 27.77 -2.19
N ALA A 576 -9.10 28.69 -1.25
CA ALA A 576 -9.76 29.99 -1.25
C ALA A 576 -9.37 30.77 -2.50
N ARG A 577 -8.13 30.66 -2.98
CA ARG A 577 -7.65 31.38 -4.17
C ARG A 577 -8.23 30.81 -5.47
N ALA A 578 -8.34 29.49 -5.60
CA ALA A 578 -8.97 28.85 -6.76
C ALA A 578 -10.48 29.13 -6.80
N LEU A 579 -11.19 28.94 -5.67
CA LEU A 579 -12.61 29.27 -5.54
C LEU A 579 -12.88 30.76 -5.74
N HIS A 580 -12.03 31.65 -5.22
CA HIS A 580 -12.14 33.09 -5.40
C HIS A 580 -11.86 33.52 -6.84
N THR A 581 -10.88 32.90 -7.52
CA THR A 581 -10.59 33.18 -8.94
C THR A 581 -11.77 32.75 -9.81
N LEU A 582 -12.32 31.55 -9.57
CA LEU A 582 -13.50 31.06 -10.28
C LEU A 582 -14.71 31.98 -10.02
N LEU A 583 -15.00 32.30 -8.76
CA LEU A 583 -16.09 33.18 -8.36
C LEU A 583 -15.96 34.59 -8.97
N ARG A 584 -14.75 35.16 -8.98
CA ARG A 584 -14.47 36.48 -9.55
C ARG A 584 -14.75 36.50 -11.05
N VAL A 585 -14.21 35.52 -11.81
CA VAL A 585 -14.44 35.44 -13.25
C VAL A 585 -15.93 35.27 -13.56
N LEU A 586 -16.63 34.43 -12.80
CA LEU A 586 -18.07 34.22 -12.95
C LEU A 586 -18.89 35.49 -12.65
N LYS A 587 -18.55 36.24 -11.60
CA LYS A 587 -19.20 37.52 -11.26
C LYS A 587 -18.94 38.61 -12.30
N GLU A 588 -17.72 38.70 -12.81
CA GLU A 588 -17.32 39.73 -13.78
C GLU A 588 -17.98 39.54 -15.15
N HIS A 589 -18.31 38.30 -15.52
CA HIS A 589 -18.76 37.95 -16.88
C HIS A 589 -20.22 37.44 -16.93
N GLY A 590 -21.04 37.77 -15.92
CA GLY A 590 -22.49 37.57 -15.95
C GLY A 590 -22.95 36.11 -15.93
N ALA A 591 -22.18 35.23 -15.29
CA ALA A 591 -22.54 33.82 -15.11
C ALA A 591 -23.83 33.64 -14.27
N PRO A 592 -24.56 32.52 -14.40
CA PRO A 592 -25.77 32.24 -13.63
C PRO A 592 -25.57 32.43 -12.12
N GLU A 593 -26.51 33.10 -11.45
CA GLU A 593 -26.47 33.41 -10.00
C GLU A 593 -26.29 32.14 -9.16
N GLU A 594 -26.74 31.00 -9.66
CA GLU A 594 -26.69 29.68 -9.04
C GLU A 594 -25.25 29.16 -8.91
N ALA A 595 -24.41 29.33 -9.93
CA ALA A 595 -23.00 28.95 -9.89
C ALA A 595 -22.24 29.82 -8.88
N VAL A 596 -22.54 31.12 -8.87
CA VAL A 596 -22.00 32.09 -7.91
C VAL A 596 -22.43 31.73 -6.48
N HIS A 597 -23.69 31.33 -6.28
CA HIS A 597 -24.23 30.94 -4.98
C HIS A 597 -23.60 29.63 -4.45
N ALA A 598 -23.45 28.61 -5.29
CA ALA A 598 -22.82 27.35 -4.92
C ALA A 598 -21.35 27.54 -4.48
N LEU A 599 -20.61 28.41 -5.19
CA LEU A 599 -19.22 28.75 -4.85
C LEU A 599 -19.11 29.63 -3.61
N ASN A 600 -20.05 30.56 -3.40
CA ASN A 600 -20.11 31.33 -2.15
C ASN A 600 -20.37 30.42 -0.95
N ALA A 601 -21.32 29.48 -1.04
CA ALA A 601 -21.60 28.53 0.03
C ALA A 601 -20.40 27.62 0.34
N ALA A 602 -19.65 27.22 -0.69
CA ALA A 602 -18.39 26.48 -0.53
C ALA A 602 -17.29 27.31 0.17
N LEU A 603 -17.17 28.60 -0.15
CA LEU A 603 -16.23 29.53 0.52
C LEU A 603 -16.61 29.79 1.98
N GLU A 604 -17.91 29.91 2.29
CA GLU A 604 -18.41 30.13 3.65
C GLU A 604 -18.15 28.92 4.56
N ALA A 605 -18.32 27.70 4.03
CA ALA A 605 -18.07 26.45 4.75
C ALA A 605 -16.60 26.25 5.17
N GLU A 606 -15.65 26.93 4.51
CA GLU A 606 -14.21 26.77 4.72
C GLU A 606 -13.61 27.78 5.75
N GLY A 607 -14.43 28.61 6.41
CA GLY A 607 -14.02 29.38 7.60
C GLY A 607 -12.85 30.37 7.38
N MET A 608 -13.16 31.57 6.89
CA MET A 608 -12.22 32.64 6.48
C MET A 608 -11.34 33.29 7.60
N SER A 609 -10.71 32.53 8.50
CA SER A 609 -9.72 33.09 9.44
C SER A 609 -8.26 32.92 9.00
N PHE A 610 -7.97 32.00 8.07
CA PHE A 610 -6.60 31.67 7.64
C PHE A 610 -6.07 32.56 6.49
N ALA A 611 -6.94 33.33 5.83
CA ALA A 611 -6.64 34.07 4.61
C ALA A 611 -5.61 35.23 4.74
N ARG A 612 -5.26 35.64 5.97
CA ARG A 612 -4.27 36.72 6.20
C ARG A 612 -2.81 36.28 6.24
N ARG A 613 -2.49 34.98 6.16
CA ARG A 613 -1.11 34.48 6.30
C ARG A 613 -0.44 33.99 5.00
N VAL A 614 -1.13 33.98 3.86
CA VAL A 614 -0.66 33.27 2.64
C VAL A 614 -0.48 34.20 1.44
N GLU A 615 0.10 35.37 1.67
CA GLU A 615 0.65 36.19 0.57
C GLU A 615 2.01 35.65 0.07
N ALA A 616 2.58 34.61 0.71
CA ALA A 616 3.97 34.19 0.48
C ALA A 616 4.19 32.82 -0.21
N SER A 617 3.17 32.18 -0.84
CA SER A 617 3.38 30.92 -1.58
C SER A 617 2.70 30.90 -2.96
N SER A 618 3.45 30.44 -3.97
CA SER A 618 3.42 30.94 -5.35
C SER A 618 2.87 30.00 -6.44
N LYS A 619 1.98 29.04 -6.11
CA LYS A 619 1.34 28.21 -7.16
C LYS A 619 -0.20 28.27 -7.08
N PRO A 620 -0.90 28.84 -8.09
CA PRO A 620 -2.36 28.78 -8.18
C PRO A 620 -2.84 27.45 -8.78
N HIS A 621 -4.00 26.96 -8.34
CA HIS A 621 -4.54 25.66 -8.76
C HIS A 621 -5.64 25.81 -9.83
N PHE A 622 -5.25 25.65 -11.11
CA PHE A 622 -6.10 25.95 -12.27
C PHE A 622 -6.91 24.77 -12.83
N GLN A 623 -6.88 23.59 -12.20
CA GLN A 623 -7.62 22.41 -12.67
C GLN A 623 -9.12 22.67 -12.78
N ALA A 624 -9.70 23.25 -11.74
CA ALA A 624 -11.13 23.55 -11.67
C ALA A 624 -11.54 24.62 -12.70
N VAL A 625 -10.72 25.67 -12.81
CA VAL A 625 -10.93 26.77 -13.77
C VAL A 625 -10.87 26.25 -15.20
N PHE A 626 -9.92 25.36 -15.50
CA PHE A 626 -9.82 24.69 -16.80
C PHE A 626 -11.06 23.83 -17.09
N ARG A 627 -11.43 22.90 -16.19
CA ARG A 627 -12.56 21.98 -16.40
C ARG A 627 -13.89 22.70 -16.56
N TYR A 628 -14.10 23.74 -15.76
CA TYR A 628 -15.29 24.58 -15.86
C TYR A 628 -15.28 25.43 -17.13
N GLY A 629 -14.11 25.93 -17.54
CA GLY A 629 -13.95 26.65 -18.80
C GLY A 629 -14.20 25.77 -20.03
N GLU A 630 -13.70 24.53 -20.02
CA GLU A 630 -13.95 23.50 -21.04
C GLU A 630 -15.46 23.20 -21.15
N PHE A 631 -16.14 22.99 -20.02
CA PHE A 631 -17.60 22.78 -19.97
C PHE A 631 -18.40 23.94 -20.59
N LEU A 632 -18.08 25.19 -20.25
CA LEU A 632 -18.81 26.33 -20.81
C LEU A 632 -18.44 26.58 -22.27
N HIS A 633 -17.20 26.26 -22.67
CA HIS A 633 -16.74 26.40 -24.04
C HIS A 633 -17.52 25.50 -25.00
N ASP A 634 -17.79 24.26 -24.58
CA ASP A 634 -18.55 23.26 -25.34
C ASP A 634 -20.09 23.49 -25.25
N GLY A 635 -20.55 24.40 -24.39
CA GLY A 635 -21.96 24.73 -24.16
C GLY A 635 -22.41 26.08 -24.73
N ASP A 636 -23.61 26.54 -24.33
CA ASP A 636 -24.20 27.81 -24.83
C ASP A 636 -23.43 29.07 -24.39
N GLU A 637 -22.55 28.96 -23.39
CA GLU A 637 -21.81 30.08 -22.78
C GLU A 637 -20.33 30.10 -23.22
N SER A 638 -20.09 29.87 -24.51
CA SER A 638 -18.74 29.63 -25.04
C SER A 638 -17.76 30.79 -24.78
N GLU A 639 -18.21 32.05 -24.74
CA GLU A 639 -17.35 33.19 -24.39
C GLU A 639 -16.87 33.16 -22.93
N LEU A 640 -17.75 32.78 -21.99
CA LEU A 640 -17.38 32.64 -20.58
C LEU A 640 -16.41 31.47 -20.40
N GLY A 641 -16.64 30.38 -21.13
CA GLY A 641 -15.71 29.23 -21.17
C GLY A 641 -14.33 29.60 -21.67
N LEU A 642 -14.24 30.33 -22.79
CA LEU A 642 -12.97 30.82 -23.32
C LEU A 642 -12.25 31.78 -22.36
N THR A 643 -13.01 32.59 -21.62
CA THR A 643 -12.42 33.50 -20.60
C THR A 643 -11.79 32.73 -19.45
N LEU A 644 -12.44 31.66 -18.98
CA LEU A 644 -11.91 30.79 -17.96
C LEU A 644 -10.70 29.99 -18.46
N LEU A 645 -10.74 29.50 -19.69
CA LEU A 645 -9.59 28.83 -20.31
C LEU A 645 -8.40 29.79 -20.44
N ARG A 646 -8.61 31.05 -20.84
CA ARG A 646 -7.55 32.07 -20.88
C ARG A 646 -6.95 32.30 -19.50
N THR A 647 -7.82 32.43 -18.48
CA THR A 647 -7.40 32.59 -17.09
C THR A 647 -6.59 31.38 -16.60
N ALA A 648 -6.98 30.15 -16.95
CA ALA A 648 -6.25 28.95 -16.61
C ALA A 648 -4.89 28.86 -17.34
N ALA A 649 -4.83 29.28 -18.61
CA ALA A 649 -3.63 29.30 -19.44
C ALA A 649 -2.57 30.31 -18.97
N GLU A 650 -2.94 31.29 -18.12
CA GLU A 650 -2.00 32.21 -17.51
C GLU A 650 -1.14 31.56 -16.41
N GLY A 651 -1.56 30.41 -15.91
CA GLY A 651 -0.91 29.65 -14.85
C GLY A 651 0.33 28.85 -15.24
N THR A 652 0.71 27.93 -14.36
CA THR A 652 1.82 26.97 -14.54
C THR A 652 1.34 25.54 -14.26
N GLY A 653 1.99 24.54 -14.86
CA GLY A 653 1.71 23.11 -14.73
C GLY A 653 0.74 22.57 -15.79
N GLN A 654 0.38 21.28 -15.67
CA GLN A 654 -0.36 20.54 -16.70
C GLN A 654 -1.68 21.21 -17.14
N TRP A 655 -2.40 21.85 -16.22
CA TRP A 655 -3.71 22.44 -16.52
C TRP A 655 -3.61 23.76 -17.28
N ALA A 656 -2.58 24.56 -17.02
CA ALA A 656 -2.29 25.74 -17.84
C ALA A 656 -1.89 25.33 -19.25
N ALA A 657 -1.09 24.26 -19.38
CA ALA A 657 -0.71 23.68 -20.66
C ALA A 657 -1.94 23.23 -21.46
N ARG A 658 -2.84 22.47 -20.83
CA ARG A 658 -4.08 21.97 -21.46
C ARG A 658 -5.02 23.10 -21.84
N ALA A 659 -5.17 24.12 -20.99
CA ALA A 659 -5.97 25.30 -21.29
C ALA A 659 -5.44 26.05 -22.51
N ALA A 660 -4.12 26.25 -22.57
CA ALA A 660 -3.47 26.87 -23.72
C ALA A 660 -3.64 26.03 -25.00
N LEU A 661 -3.51 24.70 -24.94
CA LEU A 661 -3.76 23.84 -26.11
C LEU A 661 -5.22 23.85 -26.57
N ALA A 662 -6.18 23.93 -25.65
CA ALA A 662 -7.59 24.07 -25.99
C ALA A 662 -7.86 25.40 -26.72
N LEU A 663 -7.28 26.51 -26.24
CA LEU A 663 -7.35 27.80 -26.90
C LEU A 663 -6.64 27.81 -28.26
N ALA A 664 -5.52 27.09 -28.40
CA ALA A 664 -4.84 26.93 -29.68
C ALA A 664 -5.73 26.23 -30.71
N THR A 665 -6.36 25.13 -30.31
CA THR A 665 -7.29 24.38 -31.16
C THR A 665 -8.48 25.24 -31.58
N GLN A 666 -8.99 26.07 -30.66
CA GLN A 666 -10.07 27.00 -30.99
C GLN A 666 -9.62 28.07 -31.99
N ALA A 667 -8.46 28.69 -31.79
CA ALA A 667 -7.90 29.67 -32.72
C ALA A 667 -7.70 29.09 -34.13
N GLU A 668 -7.31 27.82 -34.24
CA GLU A 668 -7.24 27.13 -35.53
C GLU A 668 -8.58 26.97 -36.22
N ARG A 669 -9.63 26.60 -35.46
CA ARG A 669 -11.00 26.50 -36.00
C ARG A 669 -11.50 27.85 -36.49
N GLU A 670 -11.07 28.94 -35.86
CA GLU A 670 -11.38 30.33 -36.24
C GLU A 670 -10.49 30.84 -37.39
N GLY A 671 -9.44 30.08 -37.77
CA GLY A 671 -8.50 30.43 -38.83
C GLY A 671 -7.38 31.37 -38.41
N ASP A 672 -7.23 31.68 -37.11
CA ASP A 672 -6.17 32.52 -36.56
C ASP A 672 -4.94 31.67 -36.20
N GLN A 673 -4.08 31.45 -37.20
CA GLN A 673 -2.87 30.65 -37.05
C GLN A 673 -1.81 31.31 -36.14
N ASP A 674 -1.78 32.63 -36.07
CA ASP A 674 -0.84 33.36 -35.22
C ASP A 674 -1.20 33.18 -33.74
N ALA A 675 -2.49 33.32 -33.41
CA ALA A 675 -2.99 33.06 -32.07
C ALA A 675 -2.80 31.59 -31.66
N ALA A 676 -3.05 30.64 -32.58
CA ALA A 676 -2.82 29.22 -32.32
C ALA A 676 -1.36 28.91 -31.93
N ARG A 677 -0.40 29.51 -32.64
CA ARG A 677 1.04 29.35 -32.33
C ARG A 677 1.42 29.97 -30.99
N GLU A 678 0.88 31.14 -30.67
CA GLU A 678 1.16 31.80 -29.40
C GLU A 678 0.66 30.94 -28.23
N TRP A 679 -0.55 30.39 -28.34
CA TRP A 679 -1.09 29.49 -27.32
C TRP A 679 -0.29 28.18 -27.19
N ARG A 680 0.20 27.60 -28.29
CA ARG A 680 1.11 26.44 -28.21
C ARG A 680 2.46 26.79 -27.56
N ARG A 681 3.02 27.98 -27.83
CA ARG A 681 4.22 28.47 -27.13
C ARG A 681 3.95 28.63 -25.64
N ARG A 682 2.78 29.15 -25.27
CA ARG A 682 2.33 29.24 -23.88
C ARG A 682 2.26 27.85 -23.23
N ALA A 683 1.68 26.87 -23.92
CA ALA A 683 1.59 25.49 -23.44
C ALA A 683 2.97 24.86 -23.22
N LYS A 684 3.90 25.04 -24.17
CA LYS A 684 5.31 24.62 -24.05
C LYS A 684 6.00 25.21 -22.82
N ASN A 685 5.73 26.47 -22.50
CA ASN A 685 6.38 27.20 -21.41
C ASN A 685 5.66 27.10 -20.06
N SER A 686 4.62 26.27 -19.96
CA SER A 686 3.79 26.16 -18.76
C SER A 686 4.46 25.38 -17.61
N GLY A 687 5.53 24.62 -17.87
CA GLY A 687 6.28 23.88 -16.85
C GLY A 687 5.85 22.42 -16.63
N ASP A 688 5.03 21.84 -17.51
CA ASP A 688 4.71 20.41 -17.53
C ASP A 688 5.43 19.72 -18.70
N SER A 689 6.26 18.71 -18.42
CA SER A 689 7.11 18.06 -19.43
C SER A 689 6.32 17.29 -20.48
N GLY A 690 5.25 16.59 -20.08
CA GLY A 690 4.41 15.80 -20.99
C GLY A 690 3.63 16.69 -21.95
N MET A 691 2.95 17.72 -21.45
CA MET A 691 2.19 18.66 -22.28
C MET A 691 3.09 19.57 -23.11
N ALA A 692 4.31 19.87 -22.63
CA ALA A 692 5.29 20.60 -23.42
C ALA A 692 5.73 19.82 -24.66
N LEU A 693 5.90 18.50 -24.57
CA LEU A 693 6.20 17.65 -25.72
C LEU A 693 5.08 17.71 -26.76
N THR A 694 3.82 17.57 -26.34
CA THR A 694 2.65 17.70 -27.23
C THR A 694 2.62 19.06 -27.93
N ALA A 695 2.85 20.15 -27.19
CA ALA A 695 2.87 21.49 -27.75
C ALA A 695 4.01 21.69 -28.77
N VAL A 696 5.20 21.14 -28.47
CA VAL A 696 6.36 21.16 -29.37
C VAL A 696 6.05 20.40 -30.66
N LEU A 697 5.48 19.20 -30.59
CA LEU A 697 5.08 18.41 -31.75
C LEU A 697 4.07 19.15 -32.63
N GLN A 698 3.05 19.79 -32.03
CA GLN A 698 2.07 20.57 -32.79
C GLN A 698 2.68 21.81 -33.47
N LEU A 699 3.60 22.50 -32.80
CA LEU A 699 4.34 23.61 -33.43
C LEU A 699 5.20 23.13 -34.60
N GLY A 700 5.84 21.96 -34.46
CA GLY A 700 6.61 21.35 -35.53
C GLY A 700 5.74 20.91 -36.73
N ALA A 701 4.55 20.37 -36.47
CA ALA A 701 3.59 20.04 -37.51
C ALA A 701 3.16 21.29 -38.31
N ALA A 702 2.83 22.38 -37.62
CA ALA A 702 2.50 23.66 -38.28
C ALA A 702 3.67 24.20 -39.14
N ALA A 703 4.90 24.19 -38.60
CA ALA A 703 6.09 24.59 -39.35
C ALA A 703 6.32 23.72 -40.60
N LYS A 704 6.04 22.41 -40.51
CA LYS A 704 6.11 21.47 -41.64
C LYS A 704 5.08 21.78 -42.73
N GLU A 705 3.83 22.09 -42.35
CA GLU A 705 2.78 22.49 -43.29
C GLU A 705 3.15 23.77 -44.05
N GLU A 706 3.75 24.74 -43.36
CA GLU A 706 4.20 26.01 -43.91
C GLU A 706 5.51 25.93 -44.70
N ARG A 707 6.18 24.76 -44.65
CA ARG A 707 7.51 24.54 -45.22
C ARG A 707 8.59 25.45 -44.60
N ASP A 708 8.43 25.85 -43.35
CA ASP A 708 9.34 26.73 -42.61
C ASP A 708 10.36 25.91 -41.80
N LEU A 709 11.52 25.66 -42.41
CA LEU A 709 12.61 24.93 -41.76
C LEU A 709 13.27 25.68 -40.60
N PRO A 710 13.52 27.00 -40.67
CA PRO A 710 13.94 27.78 -39.50
C PRO A 710 13.02 27.61 -38.29
N ALA A 711 11.70 27.71 -38.45
CA ALA A 711 10.74 27.54 -37.36
C ALA A 711 10.75 26.11 -36.79
N LEU A 712 10.86 25.10 -37.65
CA LEU A 712 10.98 23.71 -37.20
C LEU A 712 12.26 23.50 -36.38
N LEU A 713 13.39 24.05 -36.85
CA LEU A 713 14.69 23.96 -36.15
C LEU A 713 14.69 24.68 -34.80
N GLU A 714 13.96 25.79 -34.67
CA GLU A 714 13.80 26.50 -33.39
C GLU A 714 13.22 25.57 -32.31
N HIS A 715 12.28 24.70 -32.68
CA HIS A 715 11.57 23.85 -31.74
C HIS A 715 12.20 22.47 -31.57
N PHE A 716 12.63 21.84 -32.66
CA PHE A 716 13.13 20.46 -32.66
C PHE A 716 14.65 20.37 -32.61
N GLY A 717 15.37 21.39 -33.12
CA GLY A 717 16.79 21.30 -33.43
C GLY A 717 17.68 20.99 -32.23
N ARG A 718 17.39 21.58 -31.06
CA ARG A 718 18.18 21.34 -29.84
C ARG A 718 18.03 19.90 -29.35
N THR A 719 16.79 19.39 -29.27
CA THR A 719 16.53 18.04 -28.77
C THR A 719 16.93 16.97 -29.78
N ALA A 720 16.75 17.23 -31.08
CA ALA A 720 17.21 16.34 -32.15
C ALA A 720 18.74 16.16 -32.20
N ALA A 721 19.49 17.10 -31.60
CA ALA A 721 20.95 17.07 -31.51
C ALA A 721 21.48 16.60 -30.15
N SER A 722 20.59 16.19 -29.23
CA SER A 722 20.95 15.70 -27.89
C SER A 722 20.73 14.20 -27.73
N ASP A 723 21.25 13.62 -26.65
CA ASP A 723 21.03 12.21 -26.28
C ASP A 723 19.68 11.96 -25.59
N HIS A 724 18.66 12.76 -25.90
CA HIS A 724 17.32 12.64 -25.30
C HIS A 724 16.55 11.49 -25.97
N GLU A 725 15.70 10.78 -25.22
CA GLU A 725 14.92 9.63 -25.73
C GLU A 725 14.13 9.96 -27.02
N GLN A 726 13.52 11.15 -27.07
CA GLN A 726 12.76 11.66 -28.21
C GLN A 726 13.61 12.28 -29.35
N ALA A 727 14.95 12.29 -29.24
CA ALA A 727 15.82 12.87 -30.25
C ALA A 727 15.67 12.24 -31.66
N PRO A 728 15.53 10.90 -31.81
CA PRO A 728 15.39 10.28 -33.12
C PRO A 728 14.12 10.70 -33.86
N LEU A 729 13.00 10.88 -33.14
CA LEU A 729 11.72 11.34 -33.67
C LEU A 729 11.84 12.77 -34.24
N PHE A 730 12.43 13.68 -33.46
CA PHE A 730 12.61 15.06 -33.90
C PHE A 730 13.61 15.18 -35.06
N ALA A 731 14.69 14.39 -35.04
CA ALA A 731 15.61 14.31 -36.17
C ALA A 731 14.91 13.81 -37.44
N ALA A 732 14.00 12.84 -37.33
CA ALA A 732 13.25 12.32 -38.47
C ALA A 732 12.36 13.41 -39.09
N HIS A 733 11.61 14.15 -38.27
CA HIS A 733 10.76 15.24 -38.75
C HIS A 733 11.54 16.39 -39.42
N ILE A 734 12.74 16.72 -38.92
CA ILE A 734 13.62 17.69 -39.58
C ILE A 734 14.12 17.13 -40.92
N GLY A 735 14.54 15.87 -40.94
CA GLY A 735 14.97 15.17 -42.16
C GLY A 735 13.89 15.14 -43.24
N GLU A 736 12.66 14.89 -42.84
CA GLU A 736 11.46 14.88 -43.69
C GLU A 736 11.18 16.25 -44.32
N LEU A 737 11.25 17.33 -43.53
CA LEU A 737 11.07 18.67 -44.08
C LEU A 737 12.22 19.06 -45.02
N CYS A 738 13.46 18.75 -44.66
CA CYS A 738 14.62 18.94 -45.54
C CYS A 738 14.44 18.18 -46.86
N TYR A 739 13.94 16.95 -46.82
CA TYR A 739 13.63 16.14 -47.99
C TYR A 739 12.59 16.84 -48.88
N TRP A 740 11.47 17.29 -48.30
CA TRP A 740 10.41 17.99 -49.03
C TRP A 740 10.87 19.32 -49.65
N LEU A 741 11.79 20.02 -49.00
CA LEU A 741 12.41 21.26 -49.51
C LEU A 741 13.51 21.01 -50.56
N GLY A 742 13.83 19.74 -50.85
CA GLY A 742 14.91 19.37 -51.78
C GLY A 742 16.32 19.52 -51.21
N ARG A 743 16.46 19.78 -49.90
CA ARG A 743 17.75 19.88 -49.19
C ARG A 743 18.27 18.47 -48.86
N ARG A 744 18.66 17.73 -49.89
CA ARG A 744 18.96 16.28 -49.79
C ARG A 744 20.13 15.95 -48.86
N ASP A 745 21.19 16.76 -48.84
CA ASP A 745 22.34 16.52 -47.94
C ASP A 745 21.94 16.62 -46.46
N GLU A 746 21.21 17.67 -46.11
CA GLU A 746 20.75 17.88 -44.73
C GLU A 746 19.71 16.85 -44.32
N ALA A 747 18.83 16.43 -45.23
CA ALA A 747 17.92 15.32 -44.99
C ALA A 747 18.68 14.04 -44.62
N VAL A 748 19.75 13.72 -45.36
CA VAL A 748 20.58 12.56 -45.08
C VAL A 748 21.23 12.65 -43.70
N ASP A 749 21.77 13.81 -43.33
CA ASP A 749 22.43 13.98 -42.02
C ASP A 749 21.46 13.77 -40.86
N TRP A 750 20.25 14.33 -40.96
CA TRP A 750 19.22 14.17 -39.93
C TRP A 750 18.66 12.75 -39.87
N TYR A 751 18.34 12.13 -40.99
CA TYR A 751 17.86 10.74 -41.01
C TYR A 751 18.92 9.74 -40.55
N ARG A 752 20.21 9.99 -40.80
CA ARG A 752 21.30 9.17 -40.25
C ARG A 752 21.34 9.24 -38.71
N ARG A 753 21.05 10.39 -38.11
CA ARG A 753 20.94 10.51 -36.65
C ARG A 753 19.77 9.70 -36.12
N THR A 754 18.61 9.74 -36.78
CA THR A 754 17.47 8.87 -36.44
C THR A 754 17.86 7.39 -36.46
N LEU A 755 18.51 6.93 -37.54
CA LEU A 755 18.92 5.53 -37.70
C LEU A 755 20.01 5.09 -36.70
N ALA A 756 20.82 6.00 -36.22
CA ALA A 756 21.87 5.69 -35.23
C ALA A 756 21.31 5.52 -33.81
N ALA A 757 20.16 6.14 -33.53
CA ALA A 757 19.63 6.28 -32.16
C ALA A 757 18.24 5.66 -31.96
N SER A 758 17.67 4.97 -32.96
CA SER A 758 16.36 4.32 -32.85
C SER A 758 16.31 2.96 -33.58
N GLU A 759 15.53 2.04 -33.00
CA GLU A 759 15.10 0.79 -33.61
C GLU A 759 13.57 0.74 -33.84
N ASP A 760 12.88 1.87 -33.68
CA ASP A 760 11.45 1.99 -33.94
C ASP A 760 11.14 1.71 -35.43
N ALA A 761 10.15 0.85 -35.69
CA ALA A 761 9.90 0.33 -37.03
C ALA A 761 9.50 1.42 -38.05
N GLU A 762 8.73 2.42 -37.61
CA GLU A 762 8.29 3.55 -38.42
C GLU A 762 9.46 4.46 -38.76
N LEU A 763 10.19 4.91 -37.73
CA LEU A 763 11.34 5.81 -37.89
C LEU A 763 12.45 5.17 -38.72
N VAL A 764 12.76 3.89 -38.48
CA VAL A 764 13.78 3.15 -39.24
C VAL A 764 13.34 2.91 -40.68
N GLY A 765 12.05 2.59 -40.88
CA GLY A 765 11.47 2.40 -42.20
C GLY A 765 11.61 3.64 -43.07
N GLU A 766 11.13 4.79 -42.59
CA GLU A 766 11.21 6.06 -43.30
C GLU A 766 12.66 6.49 -43.54
N ALA A 767 13.46 6.61 -42.47
CA ALA A 767 14.81 7.15 -42.55
C ALA A 767 15.72 6.27 -43.43
N GLY A 768 15.61 4.95 -43.29
CA GLY A 768 16.38 3.99 -44.08
C GLY A 768 16.03 4.06 -45.57
N TYR A 769 14.75 4.18 -45.90
CA TYR A 769 14.30 4.35 -47.28
C TYR A 769 14.77 5.70 -47.86
N ARG A 770 14.53 6.81 -47.16
CA ARG A 770 14.84 8.17 -47.66
C ARG A 770 16.32 8.39 -47.88
N VAL A 771 17.18 7.91 -46.99
CA VAL A 771 18.64 8.00 -47.20
C VAL A 771 19.06 7.08 -48.34
N GLY A 772 18.51 5.86 -48.42
CA GLY A 772 18.80 4.92 -49.50
C GLY A 772 18.41 5.47 -50.87
N GLU A 773 17.23 6.07 -50.99
CA GLU A 773 16.73 6.75 -52.20
C GLU A 773 17.70 7.84 -52.65
N ILE A 774 18.10 8.75 -51.75
CA ILE A 774 19.04 9.83 -52.06
C ILE A 774 20.41 9.30 -52.49
N LEU A 775 20.92 8.24 -51.86
CA LEU A 775 22.21 7.65 -52.22
C LEU A 775 22.17 6.95 -53.58
N VAL A 776 21.05 6.28 -53.91
CA VAL A 776 20.84 5.69 -55.25
C VAL A 776 20.81 6.78 -56.32
N GLU A 777 20.13 7.91 -56.07
CA GLU A 777 20.12 9.07 -56.96
C GLU A 777 21.54 9.63 -57.22
N ARG A 778 22.44 9.53 -56.22
CA ARG A 778 23.86 9.95 -56.31
C ARG A 778 24.78 8.92 -56.98
N GLY A 779 24.28 7.72 -57.28
CA GLY A 779 25.09 6.61 -57.81
C GLY A 779 25.85 5.81 -56.73
N GLU A 780 25.61 6.07 -55.45
CA GLU A 780 26.26 5.42 -54.31
C GLU A 780 25.51 4.15 -53.87
N ARG A 781 25.24 3.25 -54.82
CA ARG A 781 24.39 2.06 -54.59
C ARG A 781 24.89 1.14 -53.47
N GLU A 782 26.20 0.95 -53.35
CA GLU A 782 26.78 0.10 -52.30
C GLU A 782 26.52 0.66 -50.89
N ALA A 783 26.53 1.99 -50.72
CA ALA A 783 26.24 2.64 -49.45
C ALA A 783 24.73 2.66 -49.14
N ALA A 784 23.87 2.67 -50.16
CA ALA A 784 22.41 2.64 -50.01
C ALA A 784 21.88 1.26 -49.56
N LEU A 785 22.50 0.19 -50.05
CA LEU A 785 22.11 -1.21 -49.82
C LEU A 785 21.84 -1.60 -48.36
N PRO A 786 22.74 -1.35 -47.38
CA PRO A 786 22.48 -1.71 -45.99
C PRO A 786 21.31 -0.92 -45.38
N LEU A 787 21.07 0.31 -45.82
CA LEU A 787 20.00 1.18 -45.30
C LEU A 787 18.64 0.76 -45.86
N LEU A 788 18.56 0.48 -47.16
CA LEU A 788 17.35 -0.02 -47.81
C LEU A 788 16.95 -1.40 -47.26
N ARG A 789 17.92 -2.30 -47.00
CA ARG A 789 17.65 -3.58 -46.33
C ARG A 789 17.21 -3.42 -44.88
N ARG A 790 17.66 -2.37 -44.20
CA ARG A 790 17.20 -2.07 -42.83
C ARG A 790 15.76 -1.55 -42.85
N ALA A 791 15.41 -0.68 -43.79
CA ALA A 791 14.02 -0.23 -44.00
C ALA A 791 13.08 -1.38 -44.42
N GLU A 792 13.52 -2.28 -45.31
CA GLU A 792 12.73 -3.48 -45.66
C GLU A 792 12.44 -4.35 -44.43
N ARG A 793 13.45 -4.59 -43.60
CA ARG A 793 13.34 -5.42 -42.39
C ARG A 793 12.48 -4.80 -41.30
N SER A 794 12.31 -3.47 -41.29
CA SER A 794 11.42 -2.83 -40.32
C SER A 794 9.95 -3.21 -40.54
N GLY A 795 9.59 -3.66 -41.75
CA GLY A 795 8.23 -4.09 -42.08
C GLY A 795 7.20 -2.96 -42.13
N PHE A 796 7.62 -1.71 -41.97
CA PHE A 796 6.72 -0.56 -41.92
C PHE A 796 6.40 -0.05 -43.34
N GLU A 797 5.14 -0.24 -43.76
CA GLU A 797 4.65 0.25 -45.06
C GLU A 797 4.27 1.74 -44.99
N PRO A 798 4.43 2.52 -46.08
CA PRO A 798 4.83 2.11 -47.42
C PRO A 798 6.35 1.97 -47.64
N PHE A 799 7.17 2.37 -46.67
CA PHE A 799 8.62 2.50 -46.86
C PHE A 799 9.33 1.16 -47.06
N ALA A 800 8.89 0.10 -46.38
CA ALA A 800 9.43 -1.25 -46.57
C ALA A 800 9.14 -1.79 -48.00
N GLY A 801 7.95 -1.53 -48.54
CA GLY A 801 7.60 -1.84 -49.93
C GLY A 801 8.42 -1.04 -50.94
N GLN A 802 8.56 0.27 -50.71
CA GLN A 802 9.36 1.14 -51.58
C GLN A 802 10.86 0.76 -51.55
N ALA A 803 11.39 0.38 -50.39
CA ALA A 803 12.76 -0.11 -50.27
C ALA A 803 12.99 -1.41 -51.04
N ARG A 804 12.04 -2.36 -50.99
CA ARG A 804 12.06 -3.58 -51.81
C ARG A 804 12.10 -3.29 -53.30
N GLU A 805 11.26 -2.35 -53.75
CA GLU A 805 11.23 -1.97 -55.16
C GLU A 805 12.56 -1.37 -55.60
N LEU A 806 13.15 -0.49 -54.77
CA LEU A 806 14.43 0.15 -55.08
C LEU A 806 15.61 -0.83 -55.04
N LEU A 807 15.59 -1.83 -54.17
CA LEU A 807 16.57 -2.93 -54.13
C LEU A 807 16.48 -3.87 -55.34
N GLY A 808 15.32 -3.95 -55.98
CA GLY A 808 15.08 -4.75 -57.18
C GLY A 808 15.49 -4.09 -58.50
N ARG A 809 15.92 -2.81 -58.47
CA ARG A 809 16.39 -2.00 -59.62
C ARG A 809 17.91 -1.77 -59.56
#